data_AF-A0A7Y3IZT6-F1
#
_entry.id   AF-A0A7Y3IZT6-F1
#
_cell.length_a   1.000
_cell.length_b   1.000
_cell.length_c   1.000
_cell.angle_alpha   90.00
_cell.angle_beta   90.00
_cell.angle_gamma   90.00
#
_symmetry.space_group_name_H-M   'P 1'
#
loop_
_entity.id
_entity.type
_entity.pdbx_description
1 polymer ?
#
loop_
_entity_poly.entity_id
_entity_poly.type
_entity_poly.pdbx_seq_one_letter_code
_entity_poly.pdbx_strand_id
1 'polypeptide(L)'
;MLHAAEISKVRNNTAVLRKVSVAIEPGKVTGVLSLDKSETSALLDILAGLDHADSGQITLNQQLLPEGRQGWGNQGIQLIPGSGRLFPNLSILDNLLVGMGRKKKVVHQDRMIQSVRPTVEYFGLKRSLDTPVAQLSVAERQLLAVILFFLQEANYLLMRDCLTSVSLEQYKKFQERLNDLKENGKGILLVPEAPAQLFELCDDVILLRRGRVIYSGKVTEIDIEEAHNILNNSEYMIRQAIENKANQFRNNIMRPEILFERSLKVVGNFCGLPNAFILFHEENGEAGVRFSKYWNKTTKYGLEKNASKILAALPFEKHLGVLNLSEDKFLWYALSTTAGQLVILAVEADEHPGFPFREIRKEMASTLAALREKLLQEKLARELELKSFRLAQEMDIARNIQSSILPKNPFLPGYEIAAHMETATEVGGDSYDVFNSPLGNFISIGDVSGHGLPSGIMALIEMSALHGIIQSHLAFGSSPQPDKIYDMVNRVLCEINRDRIGSDKFMTKLLLIEKEGRFFHAGTHEIGLYYDSKQDAIIELAEMIDKTAFLGLSELVDSSPSLGSFTMAEGDFLLLYTDGLIEAKDARSEQFGLERAKQWLKQNCHQEPESILTSLRNELYRFAQEGDVRVHEGHLADDLTMLLIKRKHA
;
A
#
# COMPACT_ATOMS: atom_id res chain seq x y z
N MET A 1 -8.11 -27.67 13.52
CA MET A 1 -8.43 -26.34 12.97
C MET A 1 -8.27 -25.30 14.06
N LEU A 2 -7.56 -24.22 13.77
CA LEU A 2 -7.50 -23.01 14.60
C LEU A 2 -8.62 -22.08 14.12
N HIS A 3 -9.48 -21.64 15.02
CA HIS A 3 -10.65 -20.84 14.67
C HIS A 3 -10.86 -19.72 15.68
N ALA A 4 -10.99 -18.51 15.18
CA ALA A 4 -11.32 -17.34 15.98
C ALA A 4 -12.70 -16.84 15.55
N ALA A 5 -13.59 -16.64 16.53
CA ALA A 5 -14.98 -16.29 16.30
C ALA A 5 -15.32 -14.94 16.94
N GLU A 6 -15.90 -14.05 16.15
CA GLU A 6 -16.42 -12.74 16.57
C GLU A 6 -15.37 -11.86 17.29
N ILE A 7 -14.10 -11.96 16.88
CA ILE A 7 -13.00 -11.22 17.50
C ILE A 7 -13.16 -9.72 17.27
N SER A 8 -13.22 -8.97 18.37
CA SER A 8 -13.15 -7.51 18.32
C SER A 8 -11.95 -7.00 19.11
N LYS A 9 -11.34 -5.91 18.62
CA LYS A 9 -10.20 -5.29 19.27
C LYS A 9 -10.17 -3.79 19.07
N VAL A 10 -9.94 -3.07 20.15
CA VAL A 10 -9.67 -1.65 20.23
C VAL A 10 -8.21 -1.46 20.63
N ARG A 11 -7.48 -0.64 19.87
CA ARG A 11 -6.12 -0.17 20.21
C ARG A 11 -6.12 1.35 20.11
N ASN A 12 -5.56 2.03 21.11
CA ASN A 12 -5.49 3.50 21.15
C ASN A 12 -6.84 4.18 20.84
N ASN A 13 -7.91 3.73 21.53
CA ASN A 13 -9.30 4.19 21.33
C ASN A 13 -9.89 3.99 19.91
N THR A 14 -9.21 3.26 19.03
CA THR A 14 -9.68 2.95 17.68
C THR A 14 -10.03 1.48 17.56
N ALA A 15 -11.23 1.16 17.08
CA ALA A 15 -11.66 -0.22 16.85
C ALA A 15 -10.98 -0.78 15.59
N VAL A 16 -9.90 -1.54 15.80
CA VAL A 16 -9.06 -2.17 14.76
C VAL A 16 -9.68 -3.47 14.25
N LEU A 17 -10.32 -4.27 15.10
CA LEU A 17 -11.08 -5.46 14.67
C LEU A 17 -12.51 -5.37 15.22
N ARG A 18 -13.49 -5.80 14.42
CA ARG A 18 -14.93 -5.69 14.68
C ARG A 18 -15.60 -7.00 14.25
N LYS A 19 -15.78 -7.92 15.21
CA LYS A 19 -16.44 -9.22 15.00
C LYS A 19 -15.81 -10.04 13.85
N VAL A 20 -14.49 -10.10 13.83
CA VAL A 20 -13.72 -10.86 12.84
C VAL A 20 -13.78 -12.34 13.18
N SER A 21 -14.26 -13.15 12.23
CA SER A 21 -14.28 -14.60 12.33
C SER A 21 -13.39 -15.19 11.25
N VAL A 22 -12.39 -15.99 11.63
CA VAL A 22 -11.41 -16.59 10.72
C VAL A 22 -11.12 -18.04 11.10
N ALA A 23 -10.91 -18.90 10.10
CA ALA A 23 -10.54 -20.29 10.27
C ALA A 23 -9.23 -20.59 9.53
N ILE A 24 -8.30 -21.27 10.20
CA ILE A 24 -7.06 -21.76 9.63
C ILE A 24 -7.11 -23.29 9.64
N GLU A 25 -7.17 -23.87 8.46
CA GLU A 25 -7.26 -25.31 8.26
C GLU A 25 -5.86 -25.96 8.27
N PRO A 26 -5.71 -27.13 8.92
CA PRO A 26 -4.51 -27.95 8.77
C PRO A 26 -4.27 -28.34 7.31
N GLY A 27 -3.03 -28.28 6.86
CA GLY A 27 -2.63 -28.67 5.50
C GLY A 27 -2.90 -27.60 4.43
N LYS A 28 -3.35 -26.41 4.82
CA LYS A 28 -3.60 -25.29 3.93
C LYS A 28 -2.81 -24.05 4.33
N VAL A 29 -2.60 -23.19 3.33
CA VAL A 29 -2.07 -21.84 3.49
C VAL A 29 -3.21 -20.86 3.29
N THR A 30 -3.55 -20.10 4.34
CA THR A 30 -4.55 -19.05 4.32
C THR A 30 -3.85 -17.69 4.24
N GLY A 31 -4.09 -16.95 3.16
CA GLY A 31 -3.61 -15.59 2.99
C GLY A 31 -4.56 -14.56 3.60
N VAL A 32 -4.02 -13.53 4.25
CA VAL A 32 -4.83 -12.39 4.75
C VAL A 32 -4.35 -11.10 4.11
N LEU A 33 -5.25 -10.37 3.45
CA LEU A 33 -4.99 -9.05 2.87
C LEU A 33 -5.84 -7.99 3.57
N SER A 34 -5.23 -6.82 3.81
CA SER A 34 -5.89 -5.60 4.27
C SER A 34 -5.16 -4.38 3.73
N LEU A 35 -5.87 -3.27 3.56
CA LEU A 35 -5.28 -1.95 3.32
C LEU A 35 -4.66 -1.35 4.60
N ASP A 36 -5.11 -1.80 5.78
CA ASP A 36 -4.58 -1.35 7.07
C ASP A 36 -3.76 -2.47 7.74
N LYS A 37 -2.44 -2.26 7.82
CA LYS A 37 -1.50 -3.17 8.48
C LYS A 37 -1.77 -3.35 9.98
N SER A 38 -2.49 -2.42 10.60
CA SER A 38 -2.89 -2.52 12.00
C SER A 38 -3.89 -3.68 12.21
N GLU A 39 -4.75 -3.96 11.23
CA GLU A 39 -5.75 -5.04 11.27
C GLU A 39 -5.08 -6.41 11.23
N THR A 40 -4.19 -6.63 10.25
CA THR A 40 -3.47 -7.90 10.12
C THR A 40 -2.53 -8.14 11.30
N SER A 41 -1.85 -7.10 11.80
CA SER A 41 -1.04 -7.19 13.01
C SER A 41 -1.87 -7.54 14.24
N ALA A 42 -3.02 -6.89 14.44
CA ALA A 42 -3.88 -7.16 15.59
C ALA A 42 -4.40 -8.60 15.54
N LEU A 43 -4.83 -9.06 14.36
CA LEU A 43 -5.31 -10.44 14.18
C LEU A 43 -4.21 -11.46 14.48
N LEU A 44 -3.00 -11.27 13.93
CA LEU A 44 -1.85 -12.15 14.17
C LEU A 44 -1.43 -12.18 15.66
N ASP A 45 -1.33 -11.01 16.31
CA ASP A 45 -0.93 -10.92 17.72
C ASP A 45 -1.95 -11.65 18.62
N ILE A 46 -3.25 -11.50 18.32
CA ILE A 46 -4.34 -12.17 19.04
C ILE A 46 -4.32 -13.68 18.79
N LEU A 47 -4.20 -14.12 17.53
CA LEU A 47 -4.11 -15.55 17.17
C LEU A 47 -2.86 -16.22 17.73
N ALA A 48 -1.80 -15.47 18.02
CA ALA A 48 -0.58 -15.97 18.64
C ALA A 48 -0.63 -16.00 20.18
N GLY A 49 -1.67 -15.43 20.80
CA GLY A 49 -1.76 -15.24 22.26
C GLY A 49 -0.81 -14.18 22.81
N LEU A 50 -0.35 -13.24 21.97
CA LEU A 50 0.49 -12.10 22.36
C LEU A 50 -0.32 -10.88 22.77
N ASP A 51 -1.56 -10.77 22.30
CA ASP A 51 -2.53 -9.76 22.70
C ASP A 51 -3.90 -10.41 22.99
N HIS A 52 -4.75 -9.72 23.74
CA HIS A 52 -6.09 -10.21 24.11
C HIS A 52 -7.14 -9.59 23.19
N ALA A 53 -8.14 -10.37 22.75
CA ALA A 53 -9.32 -9.82 22.10
C ALA A 53 -10.22 -9.14 23.14
N ASP A 54 -10.87 -8.02 22.81
CA ASP A 54 -11.79 -7.39 23.77
C ASP A 54 -13.14 -8.12 23.82
N SER A 55 -13.47 -8.88 22.77
CA SER A 55 -14.58 -9.83 22.74
C SER A 55 -14.33 -10.91 21.67
N GLY A 56 -15.11 -11.99 21.71
CA GLY A 56 -14.96 -13.16 20.86
C GLY A 56 -14.14 -14.26 21.54
N GLN A 57 -13.92 -15.36 20.84
CA GLN A 57 -13.24 -16.53 21.39
C GLN A 57 -12.34 -17.21 20.36
N ILE A 58 -11.27 -17.83 20.83
CA ILE A 58 -10.34 -18.59 19.98
C ILE A 58 -10.32 -20.03 20.43
N THR A 59 -10.51 -20.92 19.47
CA THR A 59 -10.56 -22.36 19.67
C THR A 59 -9.51 -23.05 18.83
N LEU A 60 -8.88 -24.07 19.39
CA LEU A 60 -7.99 -24.99 18.70
C LEU A 60 -8.60 -26.38 18.77
N ASN A 61 -8.94 -26.96 17.63
CA ASN A 61 -9.63 -28.26 17.56
C ASN A 61 -10.88 -28.31 18.46
N GLN A 62 -11.70 -27.23 18.41
CA GLN A 62 -12.90 -27.02 19.24
C GLN A 62 -12.66 -26.81 20.74
N GLN A 63 -11.42 -26.86 21.22
CA GLN A 63 -11.08 -26.52 22.60
C GLN A 63 -10.80 -25.03 22.71
N LEU A 64 -11.44 -24.35 23.67
CA LEU A 64 -11.20 -22.95 23.95
C LEU A 64 -9.75 -22.76 24.41
N LEU A 65 -9.02 -21.84 23.77
CA LEU A 65 -7.68 -21.46 24.20
C LEU A 65 -7.78 -20.53 25.41
N PRO A 66 -6.88 -20.67 26.40
CA PRO A 66 -6.93 -19.90 27.63
C PRO A 66 -6.70 -18.40 27.38
N GLU A 67 -7.43 -17.58 28.12
CA GLU A 67 -7.24 -16.13 28.17
C GLU A 67 -5.87 -15.78 28.80
N GLY A 68 -5.10 -14.90 28.16
CA GLY A 68 -3.87 -14.33 28.71
C GLY A 68 -2.72 -14.17 27.71
N ARG A 69 -1.79 -13.26 28.03
CA ARG A 69 -0.58 -12.98 27.22
C ARG A 69 0.56 -13.95 27.53
N GLN A 70 0.33 -15.23 27.33
CA GLN A 70 1.36 -16.27 27.57
C GLN A 70 1.99 -16.76 26.25
N GLY A 71 1.45 -16.36 25.09
CA GLY A 71 1.74 -16.99 23.81
C GLY A 71 1.24 -18.44 23.75
N TRP A 72 0.87 -18.92 22.57
CA TRP A 72 0.36 -20.28 22.39
C TRP A 72 1.37 -21.24 21.74
N GLY A 73 2.67 -20.96 21.89
CA GLY A 73 3.75 -21.83 21.38
C GLY A 73 3.63 -23.27 21.89
N ASN A 74 3.34 -23.45 23.19
CA ASN A 74 3.13 -24.78 23.78
C ASN A 74 1.86 -25.50 23.29
N GLN A 75 0.90 -24.75 22.73
CA GLN A 75 -0.30 -25.29 22.09
C GLN A 75 -0.08 -25.55 20.59
N GLY A 76 1.16 -25.35 20.10
CA GLY A 76 1.54 -25.56 18.71
C GLY A 76 1.15 -24.42 17.77
N ILE A 77 0.99 -23.18 18.28
CA ILE A 77 0.74 -21.97 17.47
C ILE A 77 1.92 -21.03 17.62
N GLN A 78 2.59 -20.70 16.52
CA GLN A 78 3.79 -19.87 16.55
C GLN A 78 3.71 -18.73 15.54
N LEU A 79 3.89 -17.50 16.03
CA LEU A 79 4.14 -16.33 15.19
C LEU A 79 5.63 -16.21 14.91
N ILE A 80 5.98 -16.14 13.62
CA ILE A 80 7.34 -15.83 13.22
C ILE A 80 7.56 -14.32 13.31
N PRO A 81 8.53 -13.87 14.11
CA PRO A 81 8.87 -12.47 14.17
C PRO A 81 9.39 -12.00 12.81
N GLY A 82 8.87 -10.88 12.30
CA GLY A 82 9.50 -10.17 11.19
C GLY A 82 10.92 -9.73 11.53
N SER A 83 11.69 -9.32 10.52
CA SER A 83 13.13 -9.00 10.64
C SER A 83 13.48 -7.97 11.74
N GLY A 84 12.55 -7.10 12.11
CA GLY A 84 12.69 -6.10 13.18
C GLY A 84 12.62 -6.63 14.62
N ARG A 85 12.29 -7.92 14.82
CA ARG A 85 12.19 -8.55 16.15
C ARG A 85 13.29 -9.59 16.43
N LEU A 86 14.32 -9.66 15.59
CA LEU A 86 15.53 -10.44 15.85
C LEU A 86 16.42 -9.74 16.88
N PHE A 87 17.17 -10.50 17.68
CA PHE A 87 18.09 -9.97 18.68
C PHE A 87 19.43 -9.57 18.03
N PRO A 88 19.72 -8.28 17.84
CA PRO A 88 20.86 -7.82 17.03
C PRO A 88 22.21 -8.23 17.62
N ASN A 89 22.31 -8.27 18.95
CA ASN A 89 23.55 -8.58 19.67
C ASN A 89 23.81 -10.08 19.82
N LEU A 90 22.86 -10.94 19.43
CA LEU A 90 23.02 -12.38 19.46
C LEU A 90 23.48 -12.90 18.08
N SER A 91 24.17 -14.04 18.08
CA SER A 91 24.58 -14.70 16.84
C SER A 91 23.38 -15.19 16.03
N ILE A 92 23.58 -15.52 14.75
CA ILE A 92 22.59 -16.22 13.93
C ILE A 92 22.11 -17.49 14.65
N LEU A 93 23.04 -18.31 15.15
CA LEU A 93 22.71 -19.54 15.87
C LEU A 93 21.82 -19.26 17.08
N ASP A 94 22.21 -18.29 17.91
CA ASP A 94 21.48 -18.00 19.13
C ASP A 94 20.08 -17.45 18.82
N ASN A 95 19.91 -16.63 17.78
CA ASN A 95 18.61 -16.19 17.31
C ASN A 95 17.72 -17.35 16.85
N LEU A 96 18.27 -18.29 16.07
CA LEU A 96 17.54 -19.47 15.62
C LEU A 96 17.13 -20.36 16.81
N LEU A 97 18.04 -20.58 17.75
CA LEU A 97 17.77 -21.41 18.93
C LEU A 97 16.71 -20.78 19.85
N VAL A 98 16.83 -19.48 20.12
CA VAL A 98 15.84 -18.74 20.92
C VAL A 98 14.47 -18.77 20.22
N GLY A 99 14.45 -18.54 18.90
CA GLY A 99 13.22 -18.58 18.11
C GLY A 99 12.56 -19.96 18.04
N MET A 100 13.32 -21.05 18.18
CA MET A 100 12.80 -22.42 18.31
C MET A 100 12.46 -22.81 19.77
N GLY A 101 12.62 -21.90 20.75
CA GLY A 101 12.43 -22.20 22.17
C GLY A 101 13.47 -23.15 22.77
N ARG A 102 14.63 -23.35 22.11
CA ARG A 102 15.68 -24.27 22.55
C ARG A 102 16.72 -23.56 23.43
N LYS A 103 17.11 -24.18 24.54
CA LYS A 103 18.16 -23.67 25.45
C LYS A 103 19.54 -24.20 25.05
N LYS A 104 20.51 -23.30 24.89
CA LYS A 104 21.90 -23.66 24.61
C LYS A 104 22.56 -24.28 25.84
N LYS A 105 22.98 -25.54 25.72
CA LYS A 105 23.91 -26.21 26.65
C LYS A 105 25.19 -26.51 25.89
N VAL A 106 26.35 -26.24 26.50
CA VAL A 106 27.68 -26.42 25.87
C VAL A 106 27.85 -27.83 25.27
N VAL A 107 27.33 -28.86 25.95
CA VAL A 107 27.39 -30.28 25.53
C VAL A 107 26.54 -30.60 24.29
N HIS A 108 25.64 -29.71 23.86
CA HIS A 108 24.74 -29.94 22.71
C HIS A 108 24.97 -28.97 21.55
N GLN A 109 26.00 -28.13 21.61
CA GLN A 109 26.23 -27.09 20.59
C GLN A 109 26.42 -27.68 19.18
N ASP A 110 27.22 -28.75 19.04
CA ASP A 110 27.44 -29.40 17.74
C ASP A 110 26.16 -30.00 17.17
N ARG A 111 25.37 -30.67 18.01
CA ARG A 111 24.07 -31.23 17.62
C ARG A 111 23.09 -30.15 17.20
N MET A 112 23.08 -29.02 17.90
CA MET A 112 22.23 -27.88 17.57
C MET A 112 22.61 -27.23 16.24
N ILE A 113 23.92 -27.05 16.01
CA ILE A 113 24.44 -26.57 14.72
C ILE A 113 24.02 -27.52 13.59
N GLN A 114 24.17 -28.83 13.78
CA GLN A 114 23.75 -29.83 12.79
C GLN A 114 22.24 -29.80 12.53
N SER A 115 21.42 -29.43 13.52
CA SER A 115 19.96 -29.35 13.34
C SER A 115 19.48 -28.15 12.52
N VAL A 116 20.22 -27.05 12.48
CA VAL A 116 19.82 -25.82 11.75
C VAL A 116 20.55 -25.64 10.43
N ARG A 117 21.79 -26.16 10.33
CA ARG A 117 22.67 -25.98 9.17
C ARG A 117 22.05 -26.39 7.83
N PRO A 118 21.34 -27.54 7.70
CA PRO A 118 20.75 -27.93 6.42
C PRO A 118 19.75 -26.90 5.88
N THR A 119 18.91 -26.33 6.75
CA THR A 119 17.93 -25.30 6.37
C THR A 119 18.62 -23.99 6.00
N VAL A 120 19.65 -23.59 6.76
CA VAL A 120 20.44 -22.37 6.47
C VAL A 120 21.15 -22.48 5.11
N GLU A 121 21.73 -23.64 4.81
CA GLU A 121 22.41 -23.91 3.55
C GLU A 121 21.44 -23.99 2.36
N TYR A 122 20.26 -24.61 2.55
CA TYR A 122 19.21 -24.66 1.52
C TYR A 122 18.80 -23.26 1.05
N PHE A 123 18.52 -22.34 1.98
CA PHE A 123 18.16 -20.95 1.69
C PHE A 123 19.35 -20.06 1.29
N GLY A 124 20.59 -20.57 1.36
CA GLY A 124 21.77 -19.89 0.85
C GLY A 124 22.23 -18.69 1.69
N LEU A 125 22.01 -18.68 3.01
CA LEU A 125 22.55 -17.64 3.88
C LEU A 125 24.06 -17.84 4.07
N LYS A 126 24.87 -17.09 3.32
CA LYS A 126 26.34 -17.21 3.27
C LYS A 126 27.05 -16.51 4.44
N ARG A 127 26.66 -16.79 5.68
CA ARG A 127 27.24 -16.22 6.90
C ARG A 127 27.57 -17.32 7.90
N SER A 128 28.59 -17.08 8.73
CA SER A 128 28.88 -17.98 9.84
C SER A 128 27.73 -17.94 10.84
N LEU A 129 27.38 -19.08 11.43
CA LEU A 129 26.34 -19.15 12.46
C LEU A 129 26.70 -18.35 13.72
N ASP A 130 27.98 -18.07 13.94
CA ASP A 130 28.45 -17.23 15.06
C ASP A 130 28.41 -15.73 14.77
N THR A 131 28.08 -15.32 13.53
CA THR A 131 27.98 -13.91 13.15
C THR A 131 26.83 -13.23 13.91
N PRO A 132 27.07 -12.09 14.60
CA PRO A 132 26.01 -11.30 15.20
C PRO A 132 24.99 -10.80 14.18
N VAL A 133 23.70 -10.87 14.50
CA VAL A 133 22.63 -10.44 13.59
C VAL A 133 22.73 -8.96 13.20
N ALA A 134 23.32 -8.11 14.05
CA ALA A 134 23.60 -6.71 13.74
C ALA A 134 24.50 -6.50 12.50
N GLN A 135 25.29 -7.52 12.12
CA GLN A 135 26.19 -7.47 10.95
C GLN A 135 25.50 -7.93 9.66
N LEU A 136 24.25 -8.37 9.73
CA LEU A 136 23.47 -8.80 8.59
C LEU A 136 22.80 -7.62 7.90
N SER A 137 22.83 -7.62 6.57
CA SER A 137 22.00 -6.74 5.75
C SER A 137 20.50 -6.94 6.04
N VAL A 138 19.66 -5.99 5.63
CA VAL A 138 18.20 -6.11 5.79
C VAL A 138 17.67 -7.38 5.12
N ALA A 139 18.15 -7.69 3.91
CA ALA A 139 17.80 -8.89 3.16
C ALA A 139 18.24 -10.18 3.88
N GLU A 140 19.46 -10.22 4.42
CA GLU A 140 19.94 -11.38 5.20
C GLU A 140 19.14 -11.58 6.49
N ARG A 141 18.68 -10.51 7.15
CA ARG A 141 17.81 -10.60 8.34
C ARG A 141 16.42 -11.14 8.00
N GLN A 142 15.86 -10.75 6.86
CA GLN A 142 14.59 -11.31 6.38
C GLN A 142 14.74 -12.79 6.00
N LEU A 143 15.81 -13.15 5.29
CA LEU A 143 16.12 -14.55 5.00
C LEU A 143 16.29 -15.39 6.27
N LEU A 144 16.89 -14.82 7.32
CA LEU A 144 17.00 -15.48 8.62
C LEU A 144 15.63 -15.74 9.27
N ALA A 145 14.67 -14.81 9.16
CA ALA A 145 13.30 -15.01 9.62
C ALA A 145 12.58 -16.12 8.82
N VAL A 146 12.81 -16.18 7.50
CA VAL A 146 12.33 -17.28 6.64
C VAL A 146 12.91 -18.63 7.07
N ILE A 147 14.22 -18.69 7.32
CA ILE A 147 14.87 -19.90 7.83
C ILE A 147 14.24 -20.32 9.18
N LEU A 148 14.01 -19.35 10.06
CA LEU A 148 13.38 -19.59 11.35
C LEU A 148 11.96 -20.17 11.22
N PHE A 149 11.18 -19.71 10.23
CA PHE A 149 9.83 -20.24 9.93
C PHE A 149 9.87 -21.76 9.66
N PHE A 150 10.81 -22.23 8.82
CA PHE A 150 10.93 -23.66 8.49
C PHE A 150 11.55 -24.52 9.58
N LEU A 151 12.17 -23.91 10.58
CA LEU A 151 12.73 -24.61 11.73
C LEU A 151 11.69 -24.82 12.85
N GLN A 152 10.51 -24.23 12.75
CA GLN A 152 9.47 -24.40 13.76
C GLN A 152 8.80 -25.78 13.69
N GLU A 153 8.59 -26.37 14.86
CA GLU A 153 7.87 -27.64 15.03
C GLU A 153 6.36 -27.43 15.27
N ALA A 154 5.88 -26.19 15.32
CA ALA A 154 4.48 -25.85 15.56
C ALA A 154 3.53 -26.37 14.46
N ASN A 155 2.28 -26.67 14.88
CA ASN A 155 1.19 -27.14 14.02
C ASN A 155 0.54 -25.99 13.23
N TYR A 156 0.54 -24.78 13.80
CA TYR A 156 0.07 -23.56 13.16
C TYR A 156 1.19 -22.53 13.12
N LEU A 157 1.49 -22.06 11.91
CA LEU A 157 2.53 -21.07 11.67
C LEU A 157 1.89 -19.80 11.16
N LEU A 158 2.15 -18.69 11.85
CA LEU A 158 1.69 -17.37 11.49
C LEU A 158 2.90 -16.57 11.01
N MET A 159 2.84 -16.01 9.80
CA MET A 159 3.98 -15.34 9.17
C MET A 159 3.57 -13.99 8.59
N ARG A 160 4.42 -12.97 8.78
CA ARG A 160 4.19 -11.60 8.31
C ARG A 160 5.46 -10.99 7.74
N ASP A 161 5.35 -10.36 6.57
CA ASP A 161 6.35 -9.43 6.00
C ASP A 161 7.80 -9.94 6.01
N CYS A 162 7.98 -11.23 5.71
CA CYS A 162 9.30 -11.88 5.72
C CYS A 162 9.86 -12.13 4.32
N LEU A 163 9.11 -11.82 3.25
CA LEU A 163 9.42 -12.19 1.87
C LEU A 163 9.76 -10.99 0.96
N THR A 164 9.85 -9.75 1.46
CA THR A 164 10.08 -8.59 0.58
C THR A 164 11.44 -8.53 -0.10
N SER A 165 12.52 -8.84 0.62
CA SER A 165 13.88 -8.66 0.10
C SER A 165 14.60 -9.99 -0.14
N VAL A 166 13.85 -11.08 -0.33
CA VAL A 166 14.42 -12.37 -0.73
C VAL A 166 14.59 -12.41 -2.24
N SER A 167 15.67 -13.03 -2.72
CA SER A 167 15.89 -13.24 -4.15
C SER A 167 14.85 -14.19 -4.75
N LEU A 168 14.65 -14.13 -6.07
CA LEU A 168 13.77 -15.07 -6.79
C LEU A 168 14.13 -16.54 -6.54
N GLU A 169 15.42 -16.87 -6.44
CA GLU A 169 15.86 -18.24 -6.11
C GLU A 169 15.38 -18.67 -4.71
N GLN A 170 15.51 -17.78 -3.72
CA GLN A 170 15.07 -18.05 -2.35
C GLN A 170 13.55 -18.12 -2.24
N TYR A 171 12.83 -17.33 -3.03
CA TYR A 171 11.37 -17.36 -3.10
C TYR A 171 10.87 -18.69 -3.68
N LYS A 172 11.48 -19.20 -4.75
CA LYS A 172 11.16 -20.54 -5.29
C LYS A 172 11.42 -21.65 -4.28
N LYS A 173 12.57 -21.59 -3.60
CA LYS A 173 12.89 -22.51 -2.49
C LYS A 173 11.89 -22.42 -1.34
N PHE A 174 11.40 -21.22 -1.04
CA PHE A 174 10.33 -21.02 -0.06
C PHE A 174 9.05 -21.72 -0.50
N GLN A 175 8.63 -21.54 -1.76
CA GLN A 175 7.46 -22.20 -2.36
C GLN A 175 7.55 -23.72 -2.27
N GLU A 176 8.68 -24.30 -2.70
CA GLU A 176 8.92 -25.75 -2.64
C GLU A 176 8.73 -26.30 -1.22
N ARG A 177 9.42 -25.68 -0.24
CA ARG A 177 9.34 -26.09 1.18
C ARG A 177 7.99 -25.80 1.82
N LEU A 178 7.22 -24.83 1.32
CA LEU A 178 5.89 -24.52 1.84
C LEU A 178 4.93 -25.69 1.59
N ASN A 179 5.05 -26.35 0.44
CA ASN A 179 4.27 -27.55 0.11
C ASN A 179 4.58 -28.70 1.07
N ASP A 180 5.85 -28.90 1.46
CA ASP A 180 6.21 -29.91 2.47
C ASP A 180 5.48 -29.66 3.80
N LEU A 181 5.34 -28.40 4.23
CA LEU A 181 4.62 -28.08 5.46
C LEU A 181 3.12 -28.37 5.34
N LYS A 182 2.52 -28.11 4.18
CA LYS A 182 1.12 -28.45 3.88
C LYS A 182 0.90 -29.96 3.90
N GLU A 183 1.77 -30.73 3.24
CA GLU A 183 1.70 -32.19 3.22
C GLU A 183 1.86 -32.81 4.62
N ASN A 184 2.67 -32.17 5.47
CA ASN A 184 2.80 -32.54 6.89
C ASN A 184 1.63 -32.06 7.77
N GLY A 185 0.56 -31.55 7.17
CA GLY A 185 -0.68 -31.18 7.86
C GLY A 185 -0.61 -29.90 8.68
N LYS A 186 0.39 -29.03 8.45
CA LYS A 186 0.49 -27.75 9.16
C LYS A 186 -0.52 -26.74 8.62
N GLY A 187 -1.16 -25.98 9.51
CA GLY A 187 -1.99 -24.84 9.13
C GLY A 187 -1.15 -23.58 9.07
N ILE A 188 -1.19 -22.83 7.97
CA ILE A 188 -0.33 -21.67 7.77
C ILE A 188 -1.21 -20.44 7.53
N LEU A 189 -0.96 -19.36 8.26
CA LEU A 189 -1.55 -18.06 7.98
C LEU A 189 -0.45 -17.09 7.55
N LEU A 190 -0.57 -16.57 6.35
CA LEU A 190 0.43 -15.72 5.72
C LEU A 190 -0.17 -14.34 5.46
N VAL A 191 0.54 -13.30 5.88
CA VAL A 191 0.25 -11.91 5.51
C VAL A 191 1.30 -11.51 4.46
N PRO A 192 0.92 -11.52 3.17
CA PRO A 192 1.84 -11.20 2.09
C PRO A 192 2.01 -9.69 1.96
N GLU A 193 3.17 -9.27 1.45
CA GLU A 193 3.45 -7.84 1.22
C GLU A 193 2.91 -7.33 -0.12
N ALA A 194 2.61 -8.26 -1.03
CA ALA A 194 2.00 -7.97 -2.31
C ALA A 194 0.89 -8.98 -2.61
N PRO A 195 -0.25 -8.55 -3.18
CA PRO A 195 -1.35 -9.44 -3.55
C PRO A 195 -0.91 -10.61 -4.42
N ALA A 196 0.00 -10.42 -5.38
CA ALA A 196 0.50 -11.50 -6.23
C ALA A 196 1.05 -12.69 -5.44
N GLN A 197 1.73 -12.45 -4.31
CA GLN A 197 2.23 -13.52 -3.45
C GLN A 197 1.11 -14.32 -2.80
N LEU A 198 -0.04 -13.69 -2.52
CA LEU A 198 -1.21 -14.41 -2.01
C LEU A 198 -1.65 -15.48 -3.01
N PHE A 199 -1.81 -15.10 -4.29
CA PHE A 199 -2.30 -16.00 -5.32
C PHE A 199 -1.30 -17.10 -5.70
N GLU A 200 -0.01 -16.83 -5.51
CA GLU A 200 1.05 -17.81 -5.76
C GLU A 200 1.25 -18.80 -4.59
N LEU A 201 0.95 -18.42 -3.35
CA LEU A 201 1.31 -19.18 -2.15
C LEU A 201 0.13 -19.79 -1.39
N CYS A 202 -1.07 -19.21 -1.53
CA CYS A 202 -2.20 -19.50 -0.65
C CYS A 202 -3.26 -20.37 -1.34
N ASP A 203 -3.93 -21.21 -0.55
CA ASP A 203 -5.10 -21.98 -0.96
C ASP A 203 -6.39 -21.18 -0.73
N ASP A 204 -6.46 -20.51 0.42
CA ASP A 204 -7.61 -19.74 0.89
C ASP A 204 -7.21 -18.28 1.12
N VAL A 205 -8.16 -17.37 0.99
CA VAL A 205 -7.96 -15.93 1.16
C VAL A 205 -9.00 -15.34 2.11
N ILE A 206 -8.56 -14.37 2.91
CA ILE A 206 -9.38 -13.54 3.78
C ILE A 206 -9.05 -12.08 3.46
N LEU A 207 -10.07 -11.32 3.05
CA LEU A 207 -9.96 -9.87 2.85
C LEU A 207 -10.53 -9.16 4.06
N LEU A 208 -9.70 -8.33 4.70
CA LEU A 208 -10.06 -7.49 5.83
C LEU A 208 -10.14 -6.03 5.40
N ARG A 209 -11.16 -5.33 5.89
CA ARG A 209 -11.29 -3.88 5.71
C ARG A 209 -12.10 -3.26 6.85
N ARG A 210 -11.60 -2.14 7.39
CA ARG A 210 -12.23 -1.39 8.50
C ARG A 210 -12.57 -2.31 9.67
N GLY A 211 -11.65 -3.23 9.95
CA GLY A 211 -11.73 -4.23 11.00
C GLY A 211 -12.76 -5.34 10.78
N ARG A 212 -13.26 -5.56 9.56
CA ARG A 212 -14.23 -6.63 9.27
C ARG A 212 -13.72 -7.55 8.16
N VAL A 213 -14.14 -8.81 8.19
CA VAL A 213 -13.98 -9.72 7.04
C VAL A 213 -15.02 -9.36 6.00
N ILE A 214 -14.57 -8.89 4.84
CA ILE A 214 -15.43 -8.52 3.71
C ILE A 214 -15.53 -9.64 2.66
N TYR A 215 -14.54 -10.54 2.65
CA TYR A 215 -14.53 -11.73 1.81
C TYR A 215 -13.71 -12.84 2.47
N SER A 216 -14.16 -14.08 2.33
CA SER A 216 -13.39 -15.28 2.66
C SER A 216 -13.79 -16.40 1.71
N GLY A 217 -12.81 -17.05 1.09
CA GLY A 217 -13.06 -18.08 0.09
C GLY A 217 -11.75 -18.67 -0.44
N LYS A 218 -11.83 -19.48 -1.50
CA LYS A 218 -10.63 -20.03 -2.13
C LYS A 218 -9.97 -18.98 -3.01
N VAL A 219 -8.65 -19.06 -3.11
CA VAL A 219 -7.87 -18.23 -4.04
C VAL A 219 -8.28 -18.47 -5.50
N THR A 220 -8.77 -19.66 -5.85
CA THR A 220 -9.25 -19.98 -7.21
C THR A 220 -10.60 -19.36 -7.57
N GLU A 221 -11.31 -18.79 -6.59
CA GLU A 221 -12.67 -18.24 -6.76
C GLU A 221 -12.68 -16.71 -6.93
N ILE A 222 -11.51 -16.08 -6.86
CA ILE A 222 -11.32 -14.63 -6.95
C ILE A 222 -10.00 -14.37 -7.67
N ASP A 223 -9.88 -13.27 -8.42
CA ASP A 223 -8.61 -12.85 -9.00
C ASP A 223 -8.01 -11.63 -8.28
N ILE A 224 -6.79 -11.23 -8.68
CA ILE A 224 -6.06 -10.11 -8.06
C ILE A 224 -6.85 -8.79 -8.21
N GLU A 225 -7.50 -8.57 -9.36
CA GLU A 225 -8.23 -7.35 -9.65
C GLU A 225 -9.53 -7.27 -8.84
N GLU A 226 -10.26 -8.38 -8.73
CA GLU A 226 -11.44 -8.52 -7.88
C GLU A 226 -11.10 -8.35 -6.40
N ALA A 227 -10.00 -8.95 -5.92
CA ALA A 227 -9.55 -8.77 -4.53
C ALA A 227 -9.20 -7.30 -4.24
N HIS A 228 -8.51 -6.62 -5.16
CA HIS A 228 -8.26 -5.18 -5.05
C HIS A 228 -9.54 -4.36 -5.08
N ASN A 229 -10.47 -4.65 -5.99
CA ASN A 229 -11.73 -3.95 -6.11
C ASN A 229 -12.59 -4.10 -4.86
N ILE A 230 -12.63 -5.29 -4.26
CA ILE A 230 -13.34 -5.55 -2.99
C ILE A 230 -12.68 -4.78 -1.83
N LEU A 231 -11.34 -4.72 -1.80
CA LEU A 231 -10.60 -3.94 -0.79
C LEU A 231 -10.77 -2.42 -0.96
N ASN A 232 -10.89 -1.92 -2.19
CA ASN A 232 -10.96 -0.48 -2.49
C ASN A 232 -12.40 0.07 -2.51
N ASN A 233 -13.40 -0.70 -2.96
CA ASN A 233 -14.77 -0.21 -3.11
C ASN A 233 -15.71 -0.63 -1.97
N SER A 234 -16.46 0.34 -1.45
CA SER A 234 -17.42 0.14 -0.35
C SER A 234 -18.67 -0.62 -0.83
N GLU A 235 -19.21 -1.48 0.03
CA GLU A 235 -20.26 -2.51 -0.16
C GLU A 235 -21.49 -2.16 -1.03
N TYR A 236 -21.72 -0.90 -1.37
CA TYR A 236 -22.88 -0.44 -2.16
C TYR A 236 -22.73 -0.65 -3.67
N MET A 237 -21.49 -0.61 -4.20
CA MET A 237 -21.25 -0.75 -5.65
C MET A 237 -21.19 -2.21 -6.13
N ILE A 238 -20.99 -3.17 -5.23
CA ILE A 238 -20.91 -4.60 -5.59
C ILE A 238 -22.31 -5.12 -6.01
N ARG A 239 -23.39 -4.71 -5.33
CA ARG A 239 -24.76 -5.10 -5.72
C ARG A 239 -25.23 -4.44 -7.02
N GLN A 240 -24.99 -3.14 -7.20
CA GLN A 240 -25.35 -2.45 -8.44
C GLN A 240 -24.45 -2.84 -9.62
N ALA A 241 -23.16 -3.14 -9.41
CA ALA A 241 -22.29 -3.65 -10.48
C ALA A 241 -22.64 -5.08 -10.88
N ILE A 242 -23.10 -5.93 -9.95
CA ILE A 242 -23.60 -7.28 -10.28
C ILE A 242 -24.94 -7.19 -11.04
N GLU A 243 -25.87 -6.32 -10.66
CA GLU A 243 -27.15 -6.14 -11.36
C GLU A 243 -27.02 -5.39 -12.69
N ASN A 244 -26.14 -4.39 -12.77
CA ASN A 244 -25.87 -3.66 -14.01
C ASN A 244 -24.97 -4.46 -14.97
N LYS A 245 -23.99 -5.26 -14.48
CA LYS A 245 -23.28 -6.23 -15.34
C LYS A 245 -24.23 -7.32 -15.82
N ALA A 246 -25.17 -7.81 -15.01
CA ALA A 246 -26.15 -8.83 -15.44
C ALA A 246 -27.12 -8.32 -16.53
N ASN A 247 -27.46 -7.03 -16.51
CA ASN A 247 -28.31 -6.41 -17.53
C ASN A 247 -27.53 -5.92 -18.78
N GLN A 248 -26.28 -5.47 -18.65
CA GLN A 248 -25.37 -5.24 -19.80
C GLN A 248 -24.95 -6.55 -20.48
N PHE A 249 -24.78 -7.65 -19.73
CA PHE A 249 -24.48 -9.00 -20.25
C PHE A 249 -25.60 -9.61 -21.10
N ARG A 250 -26.83 -9.13 -20.95
CA ARG A 250 -28.00 -9.67 -21.67
C ARG A 250 -28.14 -9.16 -23.11
N ASN A 251 -27.56 -8.00 -23.43
CA ASN A 251 -27.83 -7.31 -24.71
C ASN A 251 -26.62 -7.16 -25.66
N ASN A 252 -25.38 -7.40 -25.21
CA ASN A 252 -24.20 -7.37 -26.11
C ASN A 252 -23.56 -8.76 -26.18
N ILE A 253 -24.10 -9.57 -27.09
CA ILE A 253 -23.63 -10.92 -27.42
C ILE A 253 -22.28 -10.85 -28.12
N MET A 254 -21.27 -11.55 -27.58
CA MET A 254 -20.51 -12.61 -28.28
C MET A 254 -19.56 -13.25 -27.26
N ARG A 255 -20.01 -14.36 -26.68
CA ARG A 255 -19.40 -15.06 -25.53
C ARG A 255 -18.16 -15.86 -25.92
N PRO A 256 -16.96 -15.57 -25.38
CA PRO A 256 -15.83 -16.48 -25.38
C PRO A 256 -15.97 -17.57 -24.31
N GLU A 257 -16.87 -17.41 -23.33
CA GLU A 257 -17.03 -18.33 -22.19
C GLU A 257 -17.62 -19.71 -22.56
N ILE A 258 -18.10 -19.90 -23.80
CA ILE A 258 -18.53 -21.22 -24.30
C ILE A 258 -17.32 -22.15 -24.56
N LEU A 259 -16.10 -21.62 -24.68
CA LEU A 259 -14.89 -22.44 -24.92
C LEU A 259 -14.36 -23.16 -23.68
N PHE A 260 -14.76 -22.77 -22.46
CA PHE A 260 -14.18 -23.32 -21.23
C PHE A 260 -15.15 -24.11 -20.33
N GLU A 261 -16.46 -23.82 -20.31
CA GLU A 261 -17.34 -24.41 -19.29
C GLU A 261 -17.94 -25.78 -19.62
N ARG A 262 -17.82 -26.29 -20.84
CA ARG A 262 -18.19 -27.68 -21.15
C ARG A 262 -17.14 -28.30 -22.06
N SER A 263 -16.46 -29.31 -21.52
CA SER A 263 -15.61 -30.30 -22.18
C SER A 263 -14.19 -29.89 -22.64
N LEU A 264 -13.20 -30.11 -21.77
CA LEU A 264 -12.11 -31.04 -22.15
C LEU A 264 -12.63 -32.48 -21.98
N LYS A 265 -13.62 -32.84 -22.79
CA LYS A 265 -13.82 -34.23 -23.19
C LYS A 265 -13.05 -34.36 -24.49
N VAL A 266 -12.24 -35.40 -24.59
CA VAL A 266 -11.96 -35.99 -25.90
C VAL A 266 -13.31 -36.12 -26.60
N VAL A 267 -13.57 -35.30 -27.62
CA VAL A 267 -14.75 -35.50 -28.46
C VAL A 267 -14.46 -36.78 -29.22
N GLY A 268 -15.06 -37.87 -28.76
CA GLY A 268 -15.18 -39.07 -29.55
C GLY A 268 -15.91 -38.70 -30.84
N ASN A 269 -15.22 -38.86 -31.95
CA ASN A 269 -15.69 -38.65 -33.32
C ASN A 269 -16.00 -37.19 -33.70
N PHE A 270 -14.99 -36.46 -34.14
CA PHE A 270 -15.21 -35.28 -34.97
C PHE A 270 -15.40 -35.76 -36.42
N CYS A 271 -16.67 -35.89 -36.83
CA CYS A 271 -17.10 -36.12 -38.22
C CYS A 271 -16.41 -37.27 -38.99
N GLY A 272 -16.13 -38.41 -38.34
CA GLY A 272 -15.75 -39.65 -39.05
C GLY A 272 -14.34 -39.67 -39.66
N LEU A 273 -13.44 -38.78 -39.26
CA LEU A 273 -12.04 -38.84 -39.70
C LEU A 273 -11.17 -39.69 -38.74
N PRO A 274 -10.40 -40.66 -39.25
CA PRO A 274 -9.36 -41.32 -38.47
C PRO A 274 -8.09 -40.45 -38.46
N ASN A 275 -7.61 -40.08 -37.26
CA ASN A 275 -6.26 -39.54 -36.93
C ASN A 275 -6.03 -38.00 -36.87
N ALA A 276 -6.56 -37.30 -35.85
CA ALA A 276 -6.07 -35.95 -35.45
C ALA A 276 -6.22 -35.66 -33.93
N PHE A 277 -5.23 -35.00 -33.29
CA PHE A 277 -5.33 -34.37 -31.95
C PHE A 277 -4.15 -33.42 -31.60
N ILE A 278 -4.36 -32.59 -30.57
CA ILE A 278 -3.53 -31.46 -30.08
C ILE A 278 -3.08 -31.75 -28.64
N LEU A 279 -1.95 -31.19 -28.16
CA LEU A 279 -1.64 -31.07 -26.72
C LEU A 279 -0.69 -29.92 -26.29
N PHE A 280 -0.65 -29.75 -24.96
CA PHE A 280 -0.60 -28.55 -24.11
C PHE A 280 0.75 -28.27 -23.40
N HIS A 281 0.78 -27.15 -22.64
CA HIS A 281 1.70 -26.82 -21.53
C HIS A 281 0.89 -26.77 -20.18
N GLU A 282 1.34 -27.19 -18.97
CA GLU A 282 2.26 -26.43 -18.10
C GLU A 282 3.03 -27.15 -16.94
N GLU A 283 4.14 -26.47 -16.56
CA GLU A 283 4.77 -26.23 -15.24
C GLU A 283 5.96 -27.04 -14.67
N ASN A 284 6.24 -28.30 -15.01
CA ASN A 284 7.25 -29.08 -14.23
C ASN A 284 8.44 -29.67 -15.02
N GLY A 285 8.88 -29.05 -16.10
CA GLY A 285 10.23 -29.28 -16.66
C GLY A 285 10.50 -30.62 -17.39
N GLU A 286 9.53 -31.55 -17.50
CA GLU A 286 9.64 -32.71 -18.39
C GLU A 286 8.59 -32.66 -19.51
N ALA A 287 9.04 -32.74 -20.77
CA ALA A 287 8.16 -32.73 -21.94
C ALA A 287 7.49 -34.10 -22.14
N GLY A 288 6.15 -34.14 -22.21
CA GLY A 288 5.37 -35.37 -22.41
C GLY A 288 4.31 -35.26 -23.51
N VAL A 289 4.19 -36.28 -24.35
CA VAL A 289 3.15 -36.40 -25.40
C VAL A 289 2.02 -37.31 -24.88
N ARG A 290 0.76 -36.85 -24.90
CA ARG A 290 -0.39 -37.72 -24.61
C ARG A 290 -1.16 -38.07 -25.88
N PHE A 291 -1.52 -39.34 -26.02
CA PHE A 291 -2.33 -39.83 -27.14
C PHE A 291 -3.73 -40.20 -26.65
N SER A 292 -4.73 -40.07 -27.52
CA SER A 292 -6.07 -40.62 -27.27
C SER A 292 -6.01 -42.14 -27.06
N LYS A 293 -6.91 -42.67 -26.23
CA LYS A 293 -6.97 -44.10 -25.83
C LYS A 293 -7.32 -45.05 -26.98
N TYR A 294 -7.70 -44.53 -28.15
CA TYR A 294 -8.29 -45.28 -29.27
C TYR A 294 -7.37 -45.44 -30.48
N TRP A 295 -6.06 -45.46 -30.24
CA TRP A 295 -5.05 -45.60 -31.29
C TRP A 295 -4.80 -47.05 -31.69
N ASN A 296 -4.62 -47.30 -32.99
CA ASN A 296 -4.01 -48.54 -33.47
C ASN A 296 -2.60 -48.67 -32.87
N LYS A 297 -2.29 -49.85 -32.30
CA LYS A 297 -0.98 -50.18 -31.68
C LYS A 297 0.21 -49.85 -32.59
N THR A 298 0.08 -49.96 -33.91
CA THR A 298 1.18 -49.75 -34.86
C THR A 298 1.54 -48.27 -35.03
N THR A 299 0.55 -47.39 -35.14
CA THR A 299 0.75 -45.93 -35.32
C THR A 299 1.20 -45.27 -34.01
N LYS A 300 0.71 -45.78 -32.87
CA LYS A 300 1.12 -45.34 -31.53
C LYS A 300 2.60 -45.58 -31.26
N TYR A 301 3.09 -46.77 -31.65
CA TYR A 301 4.50 -47.14 -31.51
C TYR A 301 5.42 -46.28 -32.40
N GLY A 302 4.96 -45.88 -33.60
CA GLY A 302 5.71 -45.00 -34.51
C GLY A 302 5.86 -43.56 -34.02
N LEU A 303 4.80 -42.97 -33.43
CA LEU A 303 4.85 -41.61 -32.87
C LEU A 303 5.57 -41.55 -31.53
N GLU A 304 5.38 -42.54 -30.63
CA GLU A 304 6.12 -42.62 -29.36
C GLU A 304 7.63 -42.79 -29.59
N LYS A 305 8.04 -43.59 -30.58
CA LYS A 305 9.46 -43.80 -30.94
C LYS A 305 10.12 -42.56 -31.59
N ASN A 306 9.33 -41.65 -32.15
CA ASN A 306 9.81 -40.43 -32.82
C ASN A 306 9.51 -39.13 -32.05
N ALA A 307 8.79 -39.19 -30.92
CA ALA A 307 8.42 -38.03 -30.11
C ALA A 307 9.63 -37.16 -29.74
N SER A 308 10.77 -37.77 -29.38
CA SER A 308 12.00 -37.05 -29.06
C SER A 308 12.61 -36.34 -30.28
N LYS A 309 12.48 -36.89 -31.49
CA LYS A 309 12.93 -36.24 -32.73
C LYS A 309 12.02 -35.09 -33.15
N ILE A 310 10.70 -35.23 -32.93
CA ILE A 310 9.70 -34.18 -33.17
C ILE A 310 9.96 -33.01 -32.22
N LEU A 311 10.16 -33.29 -30.92
CA LEU A 311 10.50 -32.29 -29.91
C LEU A 311 11.86 -31.60 -30.19
N ALA A 312 12.85 -32.34 -30.69
CA ALA A 312 14.17 -31.80 -31.07
C ALA A 312 14.15 -30.97 -32.36
N ALA A 313 13.14 -31.14 -33.23
CA ALA A 313 12.99 -30.40 -34.48
C ALA A 313 12.17 -29.11 -34.35
N LEU A 314 11.55 -28.86 -33.19
CA LEU A 314 10.82 -27.63 -32.89
C LEU A 314 11.84 -26.51 -32.60
N PRO A 315 11.92 -25.46 -33.42
CA PRO A 315 12.82 -24.35 -33.14
C PRO A 315 12.25 -23.57 -31.95
N PHE A 316 12.98 -23.55 -30.83
CA PHE A 316 12.61 -22.75 -29.65
C PHE A 316 12.77 -21.25 -29.88
N GLU A 317 13.30 -20.83 -31.02
CA GLU A 317 13.42 -19.43 -31.39
C GLU A 317 12.85 -19.17 -32.78
N LYS A 318 11.87 -18.24 -32.78
CA LYS A 318 11.36 -17.41 -33.89
C LYS A 318 11.55 -18.00 -35.29
N HIS A 319 10.46 -18.47 -35.89
CA HIS A 319 9.91 -18.06 -37.20
C HIS A 319 8.82 -19.05 -37.66
N LEU A 320 7.88 -18.56 -38.47
CA LEU A 320 6.89 -19.39 -39.18
C LEU A 320 7.63 -20.28 -40.20
N GLY A 321 7.48 -21.60 -40.15
CA GLY A 321 8.18 -22.49 -41.09
C GLY A 321 7.45 -23.81 -41.35
N VAL A 322 7.55 -24.32 -42.59
CA VAL A 322 7.10 -25.66 -43.02
C VAL A 322 8.31 -26.59 -42.99
N LEU A 323 8.31 -27.59 -42.11
CA LEU A 323 9.39 -28.57 -41.92
C LEU A 323 9.14 -29.88 -42.71
N ASN A 324 9.70 -30.06 -43.90
CA ASN A 324 9.35 -31.26 -44.68
C ASN A 324 10.03 -32.52 -44.11
N LEU A 325 9.29 -33.38 -43.39
CA LEU A 325 9.76 -34.64 -42.82
C LEU A 325 9.20 -35.81 -43.62
N SER A 326 9.93 -36.22 -44.66
CA SER A 326 9.75 -37.44 -45.47
C SER A 326 8.31 -37.76 -45.96
N GLU A 327 8.10 -37.54 -47.26
CA GLU A 327 7.02 -38.03 -48.15
C GLU A 327 5.53 -37.85 -47.79
N ASP A 328 5.16 -37.45 -46.57
CA ASP A 328 3.75 -37.14 -46.22
C ASP A 328 3.57 -35.68 -45.77
N LYS A 329 2.48 -35.01 -46.22
CA LYS A 329 2.30 -33.54 -46.13
C LYS A 329 1.68 -33.10 -44.79
N PHE A 330 2.48 -32.50 -43.90
CA PHE A 330 2.04 -31.93 -42.61
C PHE A 330 2.07 -30.39 -42.56
N LEU A 331 1.20 -29.78 -41.76
CA LEU A 331 1.09 -28.32 -41.55
C LEU A 331 1.09 -28.01 -40.04
N TRP A 332 2.04 -27.23 -39.52
CA TRP A 332 2.19 -26.89 -38.08
C TRP A 332 2.20 -25.38 -37.81
N TYR A 333 1.82 -24.97 -36.59
CA TYR A 333 1.84 -23.58 -36.12
C TYR A 333 2.24 -23.47 -34.64
N ALA A 334 3.43 -22.94 -34.34
CA ALA A 334 3.88 -22.68 -32.96
C ALA A 334 3.98 -21.17 -32.67
N LEU A 335 3.60 -20.74 -31.46
CA LEU A 335 3.69 -19.35 -30.99
C LEU A 335 4.37 -19.31 -29.62
N SER A 336 5.58 -18.75 -29.54
CA SER A 336 6.29 -18.55 -28.27
C SER A 336 6.15 -17.09 -27.81
N THR A 337 5.81 -16.88 -26.53
CA THR A 337 5.91 -15.58 -25.85
C THR A 337 6.81 -15.70 -24.63
N THR A 338 7.57 -14.65 -24.36
CA THR A 338 8.65 -14.57 -23.36
C THR A 338 8.21 -14.64 -21.89
N ALA A 339 6.93 -14.87 -21.60
CA ALA A 339 6.37 -14.81 -20.24
C ALA A 339 5.39 -15.96 -19.87
N GLY A 340 5.44 -17.14 -20.51
CA GLY A 340 4.74 -18.33 -20.00
C GLY A 340 3.87 -19.14 -20.96
N GLN A 341 4.35 -19.38 -22.19
CA GLN A 341 4.00 -20.49 -23.12
C GLN A 341 2.60 -20.62 -23.77
N LEU A 342 2.61 -20.83 -25.11
CA LEU A 342 1.49 -21.38 -25.90
C LEU A 342 2.02 -22.37 -26.97
N VAL A 343 1.34 -23.49 -27.21
CA VAL A 343 1.67 -24.44 -28.31
C VAL A 343 0.39 -24.94 -28.96
N ILE A 344 0.30 -24.92 -30.31
CA ILE A 344 -0.82 -25.49 -31.08
C ILE A 344 -0.26 -26.46 -32.13
N LEU A 345 -0.96 -27.57 -32.35
CA LEU A 345 -0.55 -28.64 -33.28
C LEU A 345 -1.63 -28.81 -34.37
N ALA A 346 -1.23 -29.08 -35.62
CA ALA A 346 -2.13 -29.47 -36.70
C ALA A 346 -1.53 -30.64 -37.49
N VAL A 347 -2.38 -31.50 -38.04
CA VAL A 347 -2.05 -32.83 -38.58
C VAL A 347 -2.48 -32.96 -40.04
N GLU A 348 -1.68 -33.75 -40.76
CA GLU A 348 -1.71 -34.28 -42.12
C GLU A 348 -2.91 -33.97 -43.04
N ALA A 349 -2.59 -33.53 -44.26
CA ALA A 349 -3.54 -33.32 -45.33
C ALA A 349 -3.37 -34.39 -46.42
N ASP A 350 -4.39 -35.23 -46.58
CA ASP A 350 -4.79 -35.69 -47.91
C ASP A 350 -6.08 -34.95 -48.30
N GLU A 351 -6.14 -34.50 -49.56
CA GLU A 351 -7.26 -33.74 -50.13
C GLU A 351 -8.54 -34.58 -50.13
N HIS A 352 -9.24 -34.62 -49.00
CA HIS A 352 -10.55 -35.23 -48.91
C HIS A 352 -11.59 -34.24 -49.46
N PRO A 353 -12.30 -34.56 -50.56
CA PRO A 353 -13.34 -33.69 -51.08
C PRO A 353 -14.46 -33.59 -50.04
N GLY A 354 -14.64 -32.42 -49.44
CA GLY A 354 -15.69 -32.15 -48.44
C GLY A 354 -15.22 -31.51 -47.13
N PHE A 355 -13.92 -31.34 -46.89
CA PHE A 355 -13.44 -30.70 -45.64
C PHE A 355 -13.07 -29.20 -45.85
N PRO A 356 -13.63 -28.26 -45.06
CA PRO A 356 -13.50 -26.81 -45.27
C PRO A 356 -12.19 -26.23 -44.70
N PHE A 357 -11.04 -26.64 -45.26
CA PHE A 357 -9.71 -26.24 -44.79
C PHE A 357 -9.45 -24.72 -44.84
N ARG A 358 -10.09 -24.01 -45.79
CA ARG A 358 -9.92 -22.57 -45.98
C ARG A 358 -10.60 -21.77 -44.87
N GLU A 359 -11.79 -22.22 -44.44
CA GLU A 359 -12.54 -21.66 -43.34
C GLU A 359 -11.80 -21.86 -42.01
N ILE A 360 -11.31 -23.07 -41.73
CA ILE A 360 -10.56 -23.39 -40.50
C ILE A 360 -9.29 -22.53 -40.39
N ARG A 361 -8.55 -22.35 -41.50
CA ARG A 361 -7.35 -21.49 -41.52
C ARG A 361 -7.68 -20.03 -41.21
N LYS A 362 -8.81 -19.53 -41.73
CA LYS A 362 -9.27 -18.16 -41.51
C LYS A 362 -9.72 -17.93 -40.07
N GLU A 363 -10.41 -18.91 -39.50
CA GLU A 363 -10.89 -18.88 -38.12
C GLU A 363 -9.73 -18.97 -37.13
N MET A 364 -8.74 -19.85 -37.36
CA MET A 364 -7.50 -19.89 -36.56
C MET A 364 -6.73 -18.57 -36.60
N ALA A 365 -6.59 -17.95 -37.77
CA ALA A 365 -5.91 -16.66 -37.88
C ALA A 365 -6.61 -15.55 -37.08
N SER A 366 -7.95 -15.55 -37.08
CA SER A 366 -8.76 -14.59 -36.31
C SER A 366 -8.61 -14.80 -34.80
N THR A 367 -8.67 -16.04 -34.34
CA THR A 367 -8.51 -16.38 -32.91
C THR A 367 -7.12 -16.01 -32.39
N LEU A 368 -6.08 -16.22 -33.20
CA LEU A 368 -4.71 -15.85 -32.83
C LEU A 368 -4.49 -14.33 -32.76
N ALA A 369 -5.15 -13.56 -33.63
CA ALA A 369 -5.10 -12.10 -33.57
C ALA A 369 -5.73 -11.57 -32.27
N ALA A 370 -6.91 -12.10 -31.91
CA ALA A 370 -7.61 -11.73 -30.69
C ALA A 370 -6.81 -12.13 -29.42
N LEU A 371 -6.19 -13.31 -29.41
CA LEU A 371 -5.36 -13.76 -28.29
C LEU A 371 -4.13 -12.86 -28.10
N ARG A 372 -3.47 -12.46 -29.19
CA ARG A 372 -2.31 -11.56 -29.15
C ARG A 372 -2.67 -10.18 -28.60
N GLU A 373 -3.83 -9.66 -28.98
CA GLU A 373 -4.32 -8.37 -28.49
C GLU A 373 -4.60 -8.42 -26.98
N LYS A 374 -5.28 -9.48 -26.51
CA LYS A 374 -5.55 -9.69 -25.08
C LYS A 374 -4.27 -9.81 -24.24
N LEU A 375 -3.31 -10.62 -24.68
CA LEU A 375 -2.02 -10.78 -23.97
C LEU A 375 -1.21 -9.47 -23.92
N LEU A 376 -1.31 -8.63 -24.95
CA LEU A 376 -0.65 -7.32 -24.97
C LEU A 376 -1.31 -6.35 -23.98
N GLN A 377 -2.65 -6.36 -23.89
CA GLN A 377 -3.39 -5.56 -22.92
C GLN A 377 -3.07 -5.98 -21.48
N GLU A 378 -3.05 -7.28 -21.17
CA GLU A 378 -2.68 -7.79 -19.84
C GLU A 378 -1.24 -7.40 -19.46
N LYS A 379 -0.29 -7.52 -20.40
CA LYS A 379 1.10 -7.11 -20.16
C LYS A 379 1.21 -5.60 -19.89
N LEU A 380 0.51 -4.78 -20.66
CA LEU A 380 0.52 -3.33 -20.49
C LEU A 380 -0.11 -2.92 -19.16
N ALA A 381 -1.24 -3.54 -18.79
CA ALA A 381 -1.91 -3.32 -17.51
C ALA A 381 -0.96 -3.65 -16.35
N ARG A 382 -0.29 -4.81 -16.38
CA ARG A 382 0.68 -5.21 -15.36
C ARG A 382 1.87 -4.26 -15.27
N GLU A 383 2.39 -3.76 -16.40
CA GLU A 383 3.46 -2.77 -16.39
C GLU A 383 3.02 -1.42 -15.81
N LEU A 384 1.80 -0.98 -16.10
CA LEU A 384 1.21 0.24 -15.54
C LEU A 384 0.99 0.11 -14.04
N GLU A 385 0.47 -1.03 -13.57
CA GLU A 385 0.28 -1.32 -12.14
C GLU A 385 1.62 -1.30 -11.39
N LEU A 386 2.65 -1.97 -11.91
CA LEU A 386 3.98 -1.98 -11.30
C LEU A 386 4.60 -0.58 -11.24
N LYS A 387 4.38 0.24 -12.27
CA LYS A 387 4.81 1.65 -12.26
C LYS A 387 4.02 2.47 -11.24
N SER A 388 2.70 2.31 -11.19
CA SER A 388 1.83 2.99 -10.22
C SER A 388 2.20 2.64 -8.79
N PHE A 389 2.49 1.37 -8.52
CA PHE A 389 2.94 0.90 -7.21
C PHE A 389 4.29 1.51 -6.80
N ARG A 390 5.25 1.57 -7.72
CA ARG A 390 6.56 2.23 -7.45
C ARG A 390 6.40 3.72 -7.18
N LEU A 391 5.58 4.41 -7.98
CA LEU A 391 5.30 5.83 -7.77
C LEU A 391 4.64 6.07 -6.42
N ALA A 392 3.68 5.23 -6.01
CA ALA A 392 3.05 5.33 -4.69
C ALA A 392 4.08 5.18 -3.55
N GLN A 393 5.02 4.23 -3.66
CA GLN A 393 6.11 4.09 -2.69
C GLN A 393 7.04 5.31 -2.64
N GLU A 394 7.36 5.92 -3.78
CA GLU A 394 8.16 7.16 -3.82
C GLU A 394 7.42 8.34 -3.18
N MET A 395 6.10 8.43 -3.38
CA MET A 395 5.28 9.45 -2.74
C MET A 395 5.16 9.26 -1.23
N ASP A 396 5.05 8.02 -0.74
CA ASP A 396 5.10 7.72 0.70
C ASP A 396 6.42 8.18 1.34
N ILE A 397 7.54 8.07 0.63
CA ILE A 397 8.84 8.58 1.10
C ILE A 397 8.79 10.11 1.20
N ALA A 398 8.28 10.79 0.17
CA ALA A 398 8.16 12.25 0.16
C ALA A 398 7.27 12.77 1.30
N ARG A 399 6.12 12.12 1.54
CA ARG A 399 5.22 12.43 2.66
C ARG A 399 5.93 12.34 4.01
N ASN A 400 6.69 11.27 4.21
CA ASN A 400 7.45 11.05 5.45
C ASN A 400 8.54 12.11 5.67
N ILE A 401 9.19 12.58 4.60
CA ILE A 401 10.18 13.67 4.67
C ILE A 401 9.48 14.97 5.10
N GLN A 402 8.37 15.33 4.45
CA GLN A 402 7.59 16.53 4.81
C GLN A 402 7.16 16.50 6.29
N SER A 403 6.59 15.38 6.71
CA SER A 403 6.11 15.17 8.08
C SER A 403 7.24 15.20 9.12
N SER A 404 8.48 14.91 8.72
CA SER A 404 9.64 14.94 9.61
C SER A 404 10.19 16.35 9.87
N ILE A 405 9.91 17.29 8.96
CA ILE A 405 10.39 18.67 9.03
C ILE A 405 9.41 19.56 9.79
N LEU A 406 8.12 19.23 9.77
CA LEU A 406 7.09 19.97 10.50
C LEU A 406 7.26 19.88 12.03
N PRO A 407 6.89 20.94 12.78
CA PRO A 407 6.99 20.94 14.23
C PRO A 407 6.09 19.87 14.88
N LYS A 408 6.68 18.84 15.49
CA LYS A 408 5.87 17.76 16.13
C LYS A 408 5.15 18.21 17.41
N ASN A 409 5.77 19.12 18.16
CA ASN A 409 5.24 19.65 19.41
C ASN A 409 5.51 21.16 19.42
N PRO A 410 4.68 21.98 18.74
CA PRO A 410 4.87 23.42 18.73
C PRO A 410 4.85 23.95 20.17
N PHE A 411 5.76 24.87 20.47
CA PHE A 411 5.88 25.47 21.79
C PHE A 411 6.10 26.97 21.63
N LEU A 412 5.30 27.75 22.35
CA LEU A 412 5.37 29.21 22.34
C LEU A 412 5.36 29.75 23.78
N PRO A 413 6.46 30.36 24.27
CA PRO A 413 6.54 30.87 25.64
C PRO A 413 5.44 31.89 25.96
N GLY A 414 4.71 31.67 27.07
CA GLY A 414 3.61 32.55 27.49
C GLY A 414 2.25 32.22 26.87
N TYR A 415 2.19 31.23 25.98
CA TYR A 415 0.96 30.84 25.27
C TYR A 415 0.73 29.33 25.35
N GLU A 416 -0.52 28.93 25.18
CA GLU A 416 -0.92 27.56 24.85
C GLU A 416 -1.08 27.49 23.33
N ILE A 417 -0.54 26.45 22.71
CA ILE A 417 -0.53 26.32 21.26
C ILE A 417 -0.88 24.89 20.87
N ALA A 418 -1.70 24.75 19.85
CA ALA A 418 -2.02 23.49 19.20
C ALA A 418 -1.94 23.67 17.68
N ALA A 419 -1.49 22.63 16.98
CA ALA A 419 -1.41 22.61 15.53
C ALA A 419 -2.04 21.32 15.00
N HIS A 420 -2.74 21.42 13.87
CA HIS A 420 -3.25 20.30 13.13
C HIS A 420 -2.92 20.50 11.65
N MET A 421 -2.42 19.48 10.98
CA MET A 421 -2.17 19.50 9.55
C MET A 421 -2.53 18.12 8.97
N GLU A 422 -3.29 18.14 7.89
CA GLU A 422 -3.74 16.98 7.13
C GLU A 422 -3.62 17.28 5.63
N THR A 423 -3.07 16.35 4.86
CA THR A 423 -2.89 16.53 3.41
C THR A 423 -4.03 15.85 2.64
N ALA A 424 -4.58 16.51 1.63
CA ALA A 424 -5.59 15.93 0.72
C ALA A 424 -4.99 14.90 -0.25
N THR A 425 -3.71 15.05 -0.59
CA THR A 425 -2.97 14.09 -1.43
C THR A 425 -1.77 13.50 -0.70
N GLU A 426 -0.92 12.75 -1.41
CA GLU A 426 0.25 12.15 -0.81
C GLU A 426 1.22 13.17 -0.23
N VAL A 427 1.34 14.34 -0.84
CA VAL A 427 2.21 15.43 -0.37
C VAL A 427 1.44 16.73 -0.48
N GLY A 428 1.33 17.45 0.64
CA GLY A 428 0.58 18.70 0.72
C GLY A 428 1.38 19.93 0.29
N GLY A 429 0.70 20.96 -0.20
CA GLY A 429 1.24 22.32 -0.41
C GLY A 429 1.27 23.15 0.87
N ASP A 430 0.42 22.82 1.85
CA ASP A 430 0.35 23.49 3.13
C ASP A 430 1.65 23.39 3.94
N SER A 431 1.98 24.47 4.65
CA SER A 431 3.07 24.53 5.60
C SER A 431 2.71 25.33 6.85
N TYR A 432 3.25 24.91 8.00
CA TYR A 432 3.29 25.73 9.19
C TYR A 432 4.60 25.53 9.93
N ASP A 433 5.00 26.55 10.69
CA ASP A 433 6.20 26.50 11.52
C ASP A 433 6.03 27.29 12.81
N VAL A 434 6.65 26.80 13.88
CA VAL A 434 6.70 27.44 15.19
C VAL A 434 8.06 27.16 15.81
N PHE A 435 8.86 28.21 16.00
CA PHE A 435 10.17 28.08 16.65
C PHE A 435 10.56 29.34 17.41
N ASN A 436 11.39 29.15 18.42
CA ASN A 436 11.77 30.20 19.37
C ASN A 436 13.24 30.56 19.20
N SER A 437 13.55 31.85 19.29
CA SER A 437 14.93 32.34 19.20
C SER A 437 15.16 33.59 20.05
N PRO A 438 16.42 33.98 20.32
CA PRO A 438 16.72 35.28 20.92
C PRO A 438 16.19 36.49 20.14
N LEU A 439 15.89 36.36 18.84
CA LEU A 439 15.31 37.43 18.03
C LEU A 439 13.79 37.54 18.14
N GLY A 440 13.14 36.67 18.91
CA GLY A 440 11.69 36.57 19.03
C GLY A 440 11.19 35.16 18.77
N ASN A 441 9.89 34.98 19.00
CA ASN A 441 9.19 33.72 18.74
C ASN A 441 8.50 33.80 17.37
N PHE A 442 8.83 32.90 16.47
CA PHE A 442 8.37 32.92 15.09
C PHE A 442 7.22 31.92 14.92
N ILE A 443 6.16 32.39 14.27
CA ILE A 443 5.05 31.55 13.81
C ILE A 443 4.86 31.82 12.33
N SER A 444 4.68 30.77 11.53
CA SER A 444 4.30 30.93 10.13
C SER A 444 3.28 29.90 9.68
N ILE A 445 2.47 30.29 8.72
CA ILE A 445 1.53 29.41 8.01
C ILE A 445 1.49 29.85 6.54
N GLY A 446 1.35 28.90 5.63
CA GLY A 446 1.20 29.21 4.21
C GLY A 446 0.70 28.02 3.42
N ASP A 447 0.30 28.32 2.20
CA ASP A 447 -0.22 27.35 1.22
C ASP A 447 0.44 27.60 -0.15
N VAL A 448 0.85 26.53 -0.80
CA VAL A 448 1.39 26.52 -2.15
C VAL A 448 0.30 26.11 -3.13
N SER A 449 0.10 26.91 -4.17
CA SER A 449 -0.86 26.67 -5.25
C SER A 449 -0.88 25.21 -5.76
N GLY A 450 -2.00 24.53 -5.56
CA GLY A 450 -2.24 23.15 -5.98
C GLY A 450 -1.43 22.10 -5.22
N HIS A 451 -1.76 20.83 -5.40
CA HIS A 451 -1.27 19.75 -4.54
C HIS A 451 -0.18 18.85 -5.21
N GLY A 452 0.42 17.96 -4.41
CA GLY A 452 1.37 16.92 -4.86
C GLY A 452 2.85 17.27 -4.65
N LEU A 453 3.73 16.46 -5.25
CA LEU A 453 5.18 16.56 -5.00
C LEU A 453 5.80 17.95 -5.28
N PRO A 454 5.47 18.66 -6.39
CA PRO A 454 6.04 19.98 -6.65
C PRO A 454 5.68 21.03 -5.59
N SER A 455 4.43 21.04 -5.10
CA SER A 455 4.01 22.00 -4.08
C SER A 455 4.63 21.68 -2.72
N GLY A 456 4.67 20.41 -2.32
CA GLY A 456 5.36 20.02 -1.08
C GLY A 456 6.86 20.31 -1.09
N ILE A 457 7.54 20.14 -2.23
CA ILE A 457 8.96 20.55 -2.36
C ILE A 457 9.09 22.07 -2.16
N MET A 458 8.19 22.87 -2.74
CA MET A 458 8.22 24.33 -2.57
C MET A 458 7.98 24.74 -1.11
N ALA A 459 7.03 24.11 -0.43
CA ALA A 459 6.80 24.30 1.01
C ALA A 459 8.05 24.00 1.85
N LEU A 460 8.74 22.88 1.55
CA LEU A 460 9.99 22.51 2.23
C LEU A 460 11.14 23.49 1.99
N ILE A 461 11.28 23.96 0.75
CA ILE A 461 12.29 24.95 0.38
C ILE A 461 12.01 26.26 1.10
N GLU A 462 10.75 26.67 1.18
CA GLU A 462 10.33 27.86 1.89
C GLU A 462 10.70 27.79 3.37
N MET A 463 10.30 26.73 4.08
CA MET A 463 10.64 26.54 5.50
C MET A 463 12.16 26.55 5.73
N SER A 464 12.91 25.90 4.83
CA SER A 464 14.37 25.86 4.90
C SER A 464 15.00 27.24 4.68
N ALA A 465 14.47 28.02 3.74
CA ALA A 465 14.91 29.38 3.47
C ALA A 465 14.63 30.29 4.67
N LEU A 466 13.42 30.23 5.23
CA LEU A 466 13.02 30.97 6.43
C LEU A 466 13.99 30.69 7.60
N HIS A 467 14.23 29.42 7.91
CA HIS A 467 15.18 29.02 8.94
C HIS A 467 16.61 29.52 8.64
N GLY A 468 17.11 29.33 7.42
CA GLY A 468 18.45 29.78 7.03
C GLY A 468 18.64 31.29 7.19
N ILE A 469 17.65 32.09 6.80
CA ILE A 469 17.67 33.55 6.90
C ILE A 469 17.70 33.99 8.37
N ILE A 470 16.89 33.37 9.22
CA ILE A 470 16.83 33.73 10.64
C ILE A 470 18.10 33.31 11.38
N GLN A 471 18.62 32.11 11.10
CA GLN A 471 19.90 31.67 11.65
C GLN A 471 21.07 32.57 11.21
N SER A 472 21.02 33.09 9.98
CA SER A 472 22.00 34.07 9.51
C SER A 472 21.94 35.37 10.33
N HIS A 473 20.75 35.93 10.55
CA HIS A 473 20.58 37.15 11.35
C HIS A 473 21.02 36.96 12.81
N LEU A 474 20.72 35.79 13.39
CA LEU A 474 21.20 35.40 14.72
C LEU A 474 22.73 35.43 14.80
N ALA A 475 23.42 34.87 13.79
CA ALA A 475 24.88 34.81 13.75
C ALA A 475 25.54 36.20 13.62
N PHE A 476 24.89 37.15 12.96
CA PHE A 476 25.41 38.51 12.75
C PHE A 476 24.86 39.55 13.74
N GLY A 477 24.04 39.14 14.71
CA GLY A 477 23.50 40.02 15.75
C GLY A 477 22.52 41.08 15.22
N SER A 478 21.89 40.84 14.07
CA SER A 478 20.88 41.72 13.48
C SER A 478 19.47 41.24 13.84
N SER A 479 18.55 42.18 14.12
CA SER A 479 17.13 41.85 14.33
C SER A 479 16.34 42.28 13.10
N PRO A 480 16.03 41.34 12.18
CA PRO A 480 15.30 41.68 10.97
C PRO A 480 13.85 42.02 11.30
N GLN A 481 13.31 42.96 10.54
CA GLN A 481 11.88 43.23 10.52
C GLN A 481 11.16 42.13 9.70
N PRO A 482 9.89 41.80 10.01
CA PRO A 482 9.14 40.75 9.33
C PRO A 482 9.12 40.89 7.80
N ASP A 483 8.98 42.12 7.28
CA ASP A 483 8.97 42.42 5.84
C ASP A 483 10.28 42.00 5.16
N LYS A 484 11.42 42.26 5.81
CA LYS A 484 12.73 41.91 5.24
C LYS A 484 12.97 40.41 5.18
N ILE A 485 12.48 39.67 6.17
CA ILE A 485 12.53 38.20 6.13
C ILE A 485 11.65 37.70 4.97
N TYR A 486 10.43 38.22 4.89
CA TYR A 486 9.46 37.87 3.84
C TYR A 486 10.02 38.10 2.44
N ASP A 487 10.61 39.27 2.19
CA ASP A 487 11.25 39.63 0.91
C ASP A 487 12.43 38.69 0.56
N MET A 488 13.25 38.34 1.55
CA MET A 488 14.40 37.45 1.33
C MET A 488 13.94 36.03 0.99
N VAL A 489 12.90 35.52 1.68
CA VAL A 489 12.28 34.23 1.35
C VAL A 489 11.70 34.26 -0.07
N ASN A 490 10.99 35.33 -0.44
CA ASN A 490 10.43 35.49 -1.78
C ASN A 490 11.49 35.38 -2.88
N ARG A 491 12.63 36.05 -2.69
CA ARG A 491 13.75 36.02 -3.66
C ARG A 491 14.27 34.60 -3.86
N VAL A 492 14.50 33.86 -2.78
CA VAL A 492 14.96 32.46 -2.85
C VAL A 492 13.96 31.60 -3.63
N LEU A 493 12.67 31.75 -3.36
CA LEU A 493 11.62 31.01 -4.06
C LEU A 493 11.54 31.39 -5.55
N CYS A 494 11.62 32.68 -5.88
CA CYS A 494 11.62 33.15 -7.27
C CYS A 494 12.82 32.62 -8.07
N GLU A 495 14.02 32.66 -7.48
CA GLU A 495 15.24 32.10 -8.10
C GLU A 495 15.10 30.61 -8.35
N ILE A 496 14.60 29.85 -7.37
CA ILE A 496 14.45 28.41 -7.47
C ILE A 496 13.37 28.01 -8.50
N ASN A 497 12.23 28.71 -8.53
CA ASN A 497 11.17 28.45 -9.50
C ASN A 497 11.65 28.71 -10.92
N ARG A 498 12.33 29.85 -11.14
CA ARG A 498 12.86 30.25 -12.46
C ARG A 498 13.99 29.34 -12.94
N ASP A 499 14.97 29.05 -12.09
CA ASP A 499 16.26 28.50 -12.53
C ASP A 499 16.41 26.99 -12.26
N ARG A 500 15.55 26.39 -11.42
CA ARG A 500 15.71 24.98 -10.98
C ARG A 500 14.50 24.09 -11.17
N ILE A 501 13.34 24.48 -10.63
CA ILE A 501 12.14 23.62 -10.60
C ILE A 501 11.38 23.70 -11.93
N GLY A 502 11.39 24.87 -12.60
CA GLY A 502 10.66 25.06 -13.85
C GLY A 502 9.15 24.93 -13.67
N SER A 503 8.62 25.34 -12.52
CA SER A 503 7.18 25.33 -12.23
C SER A 503 6.68 26.73 -11.87
N ASP A 504 5.46 27.04 -12.30
CA ASP A 504 4.78 28.31 -12.03
C ASP A 504 4.07 28.31 -10.66
N LYS A 505 4.56 27.50 -9.71
CA LYS A 505 3.98 27.37 -8.37
C LYS A 505 4.25 28.63 -7.56
N PHE A 506 3.25 29.10 -6.84
CA PHE A 506 3.36 30.22 -5.92
C PHE A 506 2.77 29.88 -4.56
N MET A 507 3.13 30.64 -3.54
CA MET A 507 2.65 30.45 -2.17
C MET A 507 2.01 31.72 -1.62
N THR A 508 0.95 31.58 -0.83
CA THR A 508 0.51 32.63 0.10
C THR A 508 1.04 32.31 1.49
N LYS A 509 1.49 33.32 2.24
CA LYS A 509 2.12 33.09 3.55
C LYS A 509 1.85 34.22 4.51
N LEU A 510 1.64 33.86 5.77
CA LEU A 510 1.67 34.73 6.93
C LEU A 510 2.90 34.40 7.80
N LEU A 511 3.68 35.42 8.14
CA LEU A 511 4.77 35.35 9.11
C LEU A 511 4.43 36.25 10.31
N LEU A 512 4.49 35.69 11.51
CA LEU A 512 4.36 36.40 12.78
C LEU A 512 5.67 36.31 13.58
N ILE A 513 6.04 37.42 14.21
CA ILE A 513 7.12 37.48 15.19
C ILE A 513 6.53 38.03 16.49
N GLU A 514 6.53 37.22 17.54
CA GLU A 514 6.13 37.62 18.87
C GLU A 514 7.36 38.09 19.67
N LYS A 515 7.24 39.28 20.27
CA LYS A 515 8.23 39.90 21.14
C LYS A 515 7.50 40.60 22.30
N GLU A 516 7.80 40.18 23.52
CA GLU A 516 7.32 40.85 24.75
C GLU A 516 5.80 41.06 24.80
N GLY A 517 5.01 40.09 24.34
CA GLY A 517 3.55 40.15 24.33
C GLY A 517 2.93 40.86 23.13
N ARG A 518 3.74 41.28 22.15
CA ARG A 518 3.30 41.93 20.91
C ARG A 518 3.66 41.09 19.69
N PHE A 519 2.69 40.90 18.80
CA PHE A 519 2.86 40.21 17.53
C PHE A 519 3.09 41.23 16.42
N PHE A 520 4.11 41.01 15.59
CA PHE A 520 4.38 41.74 14.36
C PHE A 520 4.17 40.80 13.18
N HIS A 521 3.47 41.23 12.14
CA HIS A 521 3.18 40.36 10.99
C HIS A 521 3.72 40.89 9.68
N ALA A 522 4.05 39.96 8.78
CA ALA A 522 4.27 40.20 7.36
C ALA A 522 3.50 39.17 6.51
N GLY A 523 2.80 39.68 5.51
CA GLY A 523 1.99 38.89 4.59
C GLY A 523 0.64 38.54 5.21
N THR A 524 -0.13 37.79 4.44
CA THR A 524 -1.41 37.23 4.87
C THR A 524 -1.58 35.91 4.13
N HIS A 525 -2.07 34.92 4.86
CA HIS A 525 -2.55 33.65 4.35
C HIS A 525 -3.84 33.40 5.11
N GLU A 526 -4.96 33.46 4.38
CA GLU A 526 -6.30 33.54 4.92
C GLU A 526 -6.51 34.63 5.99
N ILE A 527 -7.77 34.83 6.39
CA ILE A 527 -8.15 35.80 7.41
C ILE A 527 -8.03 35.13 8.79
N GLY A 528 -7.05 35.55 9.60
CA GLY A 528 -6.93 35.08 10.98
C GLY A 528 -8.18 35.38 11.82
N LEU A 529 -8.69 34.38 12.55
CA LEU A 529 -9.86 34.51 13.43
C LEU A 529 -9.41 34.74 14.87
N TYR A 530 -9.69 35.92 15.40
CA TYR A 530 -9.29 36.36 16.74
C TYR A 530 -10.46 36.36 17.70
N TYR A 531 -10.32 35.72 18.85
CA TYR A 531 -11.28 35.80 19.94
C TYR A 531 -10.87 36.86 20.95
N ASP A 532 -11.71 37.90 21.07
CA ASP A 532 -11.60 38.92 22.12
C ASP A 532 -12.43 38.49 23.34
N SER A 533 -11.75 38.10 24.41
CA SER A 533 -12.38 37.64 25.65
C SER A 533 -13.15 38.72 26.39
N LYS A 534 -12.82 40.01 26.19
CA LYS A 534 -13.53 41.13 26.84
C LYS A 534 -14.86 41.42 26.16
N GLN A 535 -14.88 41.29 24.83
CA GLN A 535 -16.08 41.52 24.03
C GLN A 535 -16.92 40.25 23.82
N ASP A 536 -16.38 39.08 24.20
CA ASP A 536 -16.96 37.77 23.89
C ASP A 536 -17.30 37.64 22.39
N ALA A 537 -16.33 37.99 21.53
CA ALA A 537 -16.55 38.07 20.10
C ALA A 537 -15.39 37.46 19.31
N ILE A 538 -15.74 36.78 18.21
CA ILE A 538 -14.77 36.40 17.18
C ILE A 538 -14.72 37.55 16.18
N ILE A 539 -13.53 38.11 15.99
CA ILE A 539 -13.23 39.22 15.11
C ILE A 539 -12.32 38.68 14.02
N GLU A 540 -12.59 39.06 12.78
CA GLU A 540 -11.63 38.89 11.69
C GLU A 540 -10.51 39.90 11.88
N LEU A 541 -9.26 39.45 11.88
CA LEU A 541 -8.11 40.35 11.84
C LEU A 541 -7.94 40.94 10.43
N ALA A 542 -8.95 41.70 9.99
CA ALA A 542 -8.93 42.39 8.70
C ALA A 542 -7.77 43.40 8.60
N GLU A 543 -7.26 43.87 9.74
CA GLU A 543 -6.02 44.67 9.85
C GLU A 543 -4.79 43.94 9.29
N MET A 544 -4.84 42.61 9.14
CA MET A 544 -3.79 41.81 8.52
C MET A 544 -3.88 41.77 6.99
N ILE A 545 -4.91 42.36 6.39
CA ILE A 545 -5.23 42.22 4.96
C ILE A 545 -5.20 43.59 4.28
N ASP A 546 -4.03 44.25 4.29
CA ASP A 546 -3.83 45.49 3.52
C ASP A 546 -3.42 45.17 2.06
N LYS A 547 -2.61 44.12 1.87
CA LYS A 547 -2.19 43.56 0.58
C LYS A 547 -2.00 42.04 0.64
N THR A 548 -2.51 41.31 -0.34
CA THR A 548 -2.16 39.91 -0.57
C THR A 548 -0.81 39.83 -1.31
N ALA A 549 0.19 39.24 -0.66
CA ALA A 549 1.50 39.01 -1.26
C ALA A 549 1.65 37.53 -1.60
N PHE A 550 2.06 37.26 -2.84
CA PHE A 550 2.39 35.92 -3.32
C PHE A 550 3.90 35.75 -3.35
N LEU A 551 4.37 34.64 -2.80
CA LEU A 551 5.75 34.22 -2.82
C LEU A 551 6.04 33.32 -4.04
N GLY A 552 7.18 33.52 -4.69
CA GLY A 552 7.68 32.64 -5.75
C GLY A 552 7.16 32.89 -7.17
N LEU A 553 6.31 33.90 -7.40
CA LEU A 553 5.81 34.26 -8.75
C LEU A 553 6.87 34.98 -9.59
N SER A 554 7.33 36.15 -9.15
CA SER A 554 8.30 36.99 -9.88
C SER A 554 8.77 38.16 -9.01
N GLU A 555 10.03 38.56 -9.20
CA GLU A 555 10.62 39.77 -8.61
C GLU A 555 10.00 41.07 -9.16
N LEU A 556 9.22 40.97 -10.24
CA LEU A 556 8.60 42.09 -10.97
C LEU A 556 7.17 42.42 -10.50
N VAL A 557 6.58 41.59 -9.65
CA VAL A 557 5.28 41.87 -9.02
C VAL A 557 5.54 42.63 -7.71
N ASP A 558 4.79 43.70 -7.42
CA ASP A 558 4.85 44.36 -6.09
C ASP A 558 4.41 43.36 -5.02
N SER A 559 5.39 42.66 -4.44
CA SER A 559 5.19 41.64 -3.42
C SER A 559 5.21 42.23 -2.01
N SER A 560 5.05 43.55 -1.86
CA SER A 560 5.07 44.20 -0.55
C SER A 560 4.04 43.51 0.36
N PRO A 561 4.48 42.84 1.45
CA PRO A 561 3.57 42.16 2.34
C PRO A 561 2.65 43.15 3.05
N SER A 562 1.46 42.70 3.44
CA SER A 562 0.70 43.36 4.50
C SER A 562 1.52 43.41 5.79
N LEU A 563 1.57 44.57 6.45
CA LEU A 563 2.36 44.80 7.66
C LEU A 563 1.53 45.41 8.77
N GLY A 564 1.76 44.94 9.98
CA GLY A 564 1.07 45.46 11.15
C GLY A 564 1.49 44.76 12.43
N SER A 565 0.79 45.10 13.51
CA SER A 565 1.06 44.51 14.82
C SER A 565 -0.18 44.55 15.70
N PHE A 566 -0.33 43.55 16.54
CA PHE A 566 -1.41 43.46 17.53
C PHE A 566 -0.90 42.86 18.84
N THR A 567 -1.73 42.91 19.88
CA THR A 567 -1.47 42.30 21.19
C THR A 567 -2.67 41.46 21.58
N MET A 568 -2.44 40.32 22.23
CA MET A 568 -3.51 39.46 22.73
C MET A 568 -3.69 39.69 24.23
N ALA A 569 -4.90 39.87 24.76
CA ALA A 569 -5.12 39.89 26.21
C ALA A 569 -5.17 38.46 26.78
N GLU A 570 -5.08 38.32 28.10
CA GLU A 570 -5.22 36.99 28.74
C GLU A 570 -6.60 36.40 28.46
N GLY A 571 -6.64 35.13 28.07
CA GLY A 571 -7.88 34.46 27.65
C GLY A 571 -8.24 34.66 26.18
N ASP A 572 -7.59 35.58 25.47
CA ASP A 572 -7.75 35.73 24.02
C ASP A 572 -7.06 34.58 23.27
N PHE A 573 -7.58 34.24 22.09
CA PHE A 573 -6.92 33.30 21.20
C PHE A 573 -6.98 33.72 19.73
N LEU A 574 -6.06 33.19 18.93
CA LEU A 574 -5.96 33.41 17.50
C LEU A 574 -5.94 32.05 16.80
N LEU A 575 -6.87 31.84 15.87
CA LEU A 575 -6.84 30.73 14.91
C LEU A 575 -6.27 31.22 13.57
N LEU A 576 -5.21 30.57 13.12
CA LEU A 576 -4.71 30.62 11.75
C LEU A 576 -5.08 29.30 11.05
N TYR A 577 -5.43 29.35 9.77
CA TYR A 577 -5.88 28.18 9.03
C TYR A 577 -5.60 28.35 7.52
N THR A 578 -5.67 27.25 6.79
CA THR A 578 -5.66 27.20 5.32
C THR A 578 -7.06 27.03 4.75
N ASP A 579 -7.22 27.34 3.46
CA ASP A 579 -8.50 27.41 2.76
C ASP A 579 -9.30 26.09 2.81
N GLY A 580 -8.64 24.94 2.96
CA GLY A 580 -9.30 23.64 3.18
C GLY A 580 -10.26 23.60 4.38
N LEU A 581 -10.13 24.49 5.37
CA LEU A 581 -11.13 24.64 6.44
C LEU A 581 -12.44 25.27 5.94
N ILE A 582 -12.35 26.37 5.19
CA ILE A 582 -13.52 27.16 4.80
C ILE A 582 -14.12 26.66 3.48
N GLU A 583 -13.31 26.10 2.60
CA GLU A 583 -13.72 25.66 1.27
C GLU A 583 -14.31 24.25 1.21
N ALA A 584 -14.16 23.44 2.27
CA ALA A 584 -14.74 22.10 2.33
C ALA A 584 -16.25 22.12 2.08
N LYS A 585 -16.74 21.24 1.21
CA LYS A 585 -18.11 21.27 0.70
C LYS A 585 -18.97 20.12 1.21
N ASP A 586 -20.24 20.42 1.46
CA ASP A 586 -21.29 19.42 1.72
C ASP A 586 -21.84 18.79 0.42
N ALA A 587 -22.82 17.89 0.55
CA ALA A 587 -23.47 17.22 -0.59
C ALA A 587 -24.16 18.18 -1.59
N ARG A 588 -24.45 19.42 -1.17
CA ARG A 588 -25.08 20.45 -2.00
C ARG A 588 -24.04 21.41 -2.58
N SER A 589 -22.76 21.10 -2.43
CA SER A 589 -21.63 21.95 -2.81
C SER A 589 -21.59 23.29 -2.06
N GLU A 590 -22.24 23.38 -0.88
CA GLU A 590 -22.11 24.52 0.01
C GLU A 590 -20.80 24.40 0.80
N GLN A 591 -19.98 25.46 0.77
CA GLN A 591 -18.76 25.55 1.56
C GLN A 591 -19.06 25.63 3.06
N PHE A 592 -18.17 25.09 3.91
CA PHE A 592 -18.26 25.20 5.37
C PHE A 592 -18.32 26.66 5.78
N GLY A 593 -17.42 27.46 5.21
CA GLY A 593 -17.46 28.91 5.24
C GLY A 593 -17.09 29.54 6.59
N LEU A 594 -16.76 30.82 6.52
CA LEU A 594 -16.23 31.58 7.64
C LEU A 594 -17.21 31.71 8.81
N GLU A 595 -18.49 31.93 8.52
CA GLU A 595 -19.51 32.15 9.56
C GLU A 595 -19.71 30.91 10.45
N ARG A 596 -19.67 29.70 9.88
CA ARG A 596 -19.77 28.47 10.67
C ARG A 596 -18.52 28.27 11.54
N ALA A 597 -17.34 28.53 10.99
CA ALA A 597 -16.08 28.50 11.75
C ALA A 597 -16.13 29.47 12.95
N LYS A 598 -16.54 30.73 12.75
CA LYS A 598 -16.68 31.71 13.84
C LYS A 598 -17.68 31.26 14.89
N GLN A 599 -18.86 30.79 14.47
CA GLN A 599 -19.89 30.33 15.40
C GLN A 599 -19.39 29.14 16.23
N TRP A 600 -18.68 28.21 15.60
CA TRP A 600 -18.10 27.05 16.27
C TRP A 600 -17.04 27.46 17.29
N LEU A 601 -16.10 28.34 16.91
CA LEU A 601 -15.05 28.84 17.80
C LEU A 601 -15.65 29.56 19.01
N LYS A 602 -16.67 30.39 18.81
CA LYS A 602 -17.35 31.09 19.91
C LYS A 602 -17.98 30.11 20.92
N GLN A 603 -18.58 29.01 20.45
CA GLN A 603 -19.20 28.01 21.32
C GLN A 603 -18.19 27.18 22.12
N ASN A 604 -16.95 27.10 21.65
CA ASN A 604 -15.91 26.23 22.21
C ASN A 604 -14.72 27.01 22.81
N CYS A 605 -14.82 28.34 22.92
CA CYS A 605 -13.75 29.23 23.36
C CYS A 605 -13.14 28.90 24.74
N HIS A 606 -13.92 28.26 25.62
CA HIS A 606 -13.49 27.88 26.96
C HIS A 606 -12.58 26.64 27.01
N GLN A 607 -12.47 25.88 25.92
CA GLN A 607 -11.70 24.65 25.89
C GLN A 607 -10.20 24.91 25.72
N GLU A 608 -9.41 23.84 25.92
CA GLU A 608 -7.99 23.80 25.59
C GLU A 608 -7.77 23.86 24.07
N PRO A 609 -6.70 24.51 23.57
CA PRO A 609 -6.44 24.64 22.13
C PRO A 609 -6.53 23.33 21.33
N GLU A 610 -5.95 22.25 21.84
CA GLU A 610 -5.97 20.93 21.21
C GLU A 610 -7.42 20.39 21.05
N SER A 611 -8.26 20.63 22.06
CA SER A 611 -9.67 20.21 22.06
C SER A 611 -10.50 21.04 21.08
N ILE A 612 -10.22 22.35 20.98
CA ILE A 612 -10.85 23.23 19.99
C ILE A 612 -10.54 22.75 18.58
N LEU A 613 -9.26 22.52 18.25
CA LEU A 613 -8.87 22.06 16.92
C LEU A 613 -9.44 20.68 16.58
N THR A 614 -9.36 19.74 17.53
CA THR A 614 -9.90 18.38 17.34
C THR A 614 -11.41 18.41 17.11
N SER A 615 -12.15 19.21 17.89
CA SER A 615 -13.60 19.31 17.76
C SER A 615 -14.02 20.03 16.48
N LEU A 616 -13.32 21.10 16.08
CA LEU A 616 -13.54 21.80 14.82
C LEU A 616 -13.30 20.90 13.61
N ARG A 617 -12.22 20.12 13.61
CA ARG A 617 -11.97 19.11 12.56
C ARG A 617 -13.11 18.11 12.47
N ASN A 618 -13.57 17.58 13.60
CA ASN A 618 -14.65 16.60 13.61
C ASN A 618 -15.98 17.20 13.10
N GLU A 619 -16.24 18.47 13.37
CA GLU A 619 -17.40 19.18 12.81
C GLU A 619 -17.26 19.39 11.30
N LEU A 620 -16.09 19.79 10.81
CA LEU A 620 -15.80 19.92 9.39
C LEU A 620 -16.03 18.61 8.63
N TYR A 621 -15.49 17.50 9.15
CA TYR A 621 -15.68 16.16 8.57
C TYR A 621 -17.13 15.70 8.60
N ARG A 622 -17.89 16.07 9.64
CA ARG A 622 -19.33 15.78 9.71
C ARG A 622 -20.09 16.58 8.65
N PHE A 623 -19.76 17.86 8.49
CA PHE A 623 -20.37 18.72 7.48
C PHE A 623 -20.10 18.23 6.05
N ALA A 624 -18.84 17.91 5.75
CA ALA A 624 -18.40 17.49 4.42
C ALA A 624 -18.63 15.98 4.15
N GLN A 625 -19.19 15.23 5.10
CA GLN A 625 -19.30 13.76 5.05
C GLN A 625 -19.95 13.22 3.77
N GLU A 626 -21.02 13.89 3.31
CA GLU A 626 -21.76 13.51 2.10
C GLU A 626 -21.31 14.28 0.85
N GLY A 627 -20.40 15.25 1.01
CA GLY A 627 -19.79 16.05 -0.05
C GLY A 627 -18.34 15.62 -0.31
N ASP A 628 -17.39 16.51 -0.09
CA ASP A 628 -15.96 16.30 -0.42
C ASP A 628 -15.41 15.01 0.19
N VAL A 629 -15.72 14.73 1.46
CA VAL A 629 -15.25 13.50 2.15
C VAL A 629 -15.73 12.24 1.43
N ARG A 630 -16.91 12.24 0.84
CA ARG A 630 -17.42 11.10 0.06
C ARG A 630 -16.77 11.03 -1.32
N VAL A 631 -16.58 12.17 -1.97
CA VAL A 631 -16.02 12.27 -3.33
C VAL A 631 -14.55 11.86 -3.33
N HIS A 632 -13.80 12.22 -2.30
CA HIS A 632 -12.37 11.99 -2.15
C HIS A 632 -12.07 10.80 -1.20
N GLU A 633 -12.91 9.77 -1.23
CA GLU A 633 -12.69 8.46 -0.58
C GLU A 633 -12.40 8.48 0.94
N GLY A 634 -12.83 9.53 1.64
CA GLY A 634 -12.65 9.72 3.08
C GLY A 634 -11.75 10.90 3.46
N HIS A 635 -11.25 11.65 2.48
CA HIS A 635 -10.38 12.83 2.67
C HIS A 635 -11.09 14.12 2.26
N LEU A 636 -10.58 15.26 2.72
CA LEU A 636 -11.00 16.57 2.20
C LEU A 636 -10.47 16.77 0.77
N ALA A 637 -11.08 17.70 0.04
CA ALA A 637 -10.66 18.03 -1.32
C ALA A 637 -9.32 18.78 -1.39
N ASP A 638 -8.99 19.52 -0.31
CA ASP A 638 -7.75 20.27 -0.17
C ASP A 638 -7.08 20.04 1.19
N ASP A 639 -5.83 20.46 1.30
CA ASP A 639 -5.06 20.35 2.53
C ASP A 639 -5.71 21.17 3.67
N LEU A 640 -5.65 20.64 4.89
CA LEU A 640 -6.20 21.28 6.08
C LEU A 640 -5.10 21.52 7.09
N THR A 641 -4.75 22.78 7.28
CA THR A 641 -3.84 23.23 8.33
C THR A 641 -4.53 24.21 9.25
N MET A 642 -4.36 24.04 10.55
CA MET A 642 -4.90 24.89 11.59
C MET A 642 -3.88 25.07 12.71
N LEU A 643 -3.69 26.29 13.16
CA LEU A 643 -2.85 26.65 14.31
C LEU A 643 -3.64 27.55 15.25
N LEU A 644 -3.79 27.13 16.51
CA LEU A 644 -4.48 27.91 17.52
C LEU A 644 -3.51 28.32 18.62
N ILE A 645 -3.42 29.63 18.86
CA ILE A 645 -2.58 30.26 19.87
C ILE A 645 -3.48 30.92 20.91
N LYS A 646 -3.36 30.56 22.18
CA LYS A 646 -4.16 31.11 23.29
C LYS A 646 -3.24 31.72 24.34
N ARG A 647 -3.53 32.93 24.80
CA ARG A 647 -2.72 33.58 25.85
C ARG A 647 -3.10 33.02 27.23
N LYS A 648 -2.11 32.48 27.95
CA LYS A 648 -2.29 31.90 29.29
C LYS A 648 -2.82 32.94 30.27
N HIS A 649 -3.65 32.49 31.22
CA HIS A 649 -3.92 33.25 32.43
C HIS A 649 -2.63 33.31 33.26
N ALA A 650 -2.23 34.52 33.67
CA ALA A 650 -1.01 34.73 34.45
C ALA A 650 -1.10 34.20 35.89
#